data_AF-A0A2H5FI72-F1
#
_entry.id   AF-A0A2H5FI72-F1
#
_cell.length_a   1.000
_cell.length_b   1.000
_cell.length_c   1.000
_cell.angle_alpha   90.00
_cell.angle_beta   90.00
_cell.angle_gamma   90.00
#
_symmetry.space_group_name_H-M   'P 1'
#
loop_
_entity.id
_entity.type
_entity.pdbx_description
1 polymer ?
#
loop_
_entity_poly.entity_id
_entity_poly.type
_entity_poly.pdbx_seq_one_letter_code
_entity_poly.pdbx_strand_id
1 'polypeptide(L)'
;MEDLDTLLKPFWGSEKWILEGWNKITDDERKDIKNRVENLFKNGLPFEIKYDKLLYLYIFSLMAQLEVLGIQLPMRFEDKMHNPELKKRMRAQLVDEIYHAIVFTKIIFTLCAPYATPPAYNQEIERICEFIRAQDCLKVGMVVMNLVCEGLVEEVFTIFHKYGVATELFELIIEDEHRHVCEADLYREIGLPDKEILAEKLRALEELLISAFSLQPKYDVALSVLIGPRGTGEFLMALQEKHIRQLKKIDMVPSEKWELVFQLAPEAIAELEPHKEEITREAELEIFEVEMTPLKKIFMYQLDNPGDPTTVAQFSIDISNFGYFDNKYPPELLTPLMMQAVSHMGATEDSFRNFLSYKKMYRTRGAYVALYQKLPGCGDHLATIFFRDCHELSPIEMLPRIKRTIEMMVYCYKKREQVEKEHPELKRRLDDLLYEYAHDVYPCPIPVSYGAYIANAQECGYEQVVAPLLKQTNLQLTLLAVDRKPVWNNATRSFEPKDVLPVSLSADGRIFDGTLPVPKILNDSFQLMFEKMNERMKSPLKDSDIAENNYQEKADKIAETLLTKEKIKRGEKIAHYLASKKIVLKEARRIFGDDIEDFELYGEKLSQYSDFKNIANNLLLDYLGFNAEEAAKNEKLTRMIDKMLAENVEMGYRILSTLQTLWLDYVDIEAVFNTAYKKVAQTRLIKLAKFIPTIGKRLKYEDPDE
;
A
#
# COMPACT_ATOMS: atom_id res chain seq x y z
N MET A 1 -9.23 18.48 -34.05
CA MET A 1 -9.18 18.69 -32.59
C MET A 1 -9.96 17.58 -31.92
N GLU A 2 -11.29 17.49 -32.06
CA GLU A 2 -12.13 16.45 -31.44
C GLU A 2 -11.60 15.02 -31.56
N ASP A 3 -10.97 14.68 -32.68
CA ASP A 3 -10.49 13.33 -33.00
C ASP A 3 -9.09 12.99 -32.45
N LEU A 4 -8.28 13.99 -32.10
CA LEU A 4 -7.02 13.85 -31.37
C LEU A 4 -7.26 14.02 -29.86
N ASP A 5 -8.24 14.83 -29.49
CA ASP A 5 -8.67 15.07 -28.10
C ASP A 5 -9.23 13.80 -27.43
N THR A 6 -9.66 12.81 -28.22
CA THR A 6 -10.03 11.46 -27.76
C THR A 6 -8.81 10.59 -27.41
N LEU A 7 -7.63 10.90 -27.98
CA LEU A 7 -6.38 10.18 -27.74
C LEU A 7 -5.52 10.85 -26.67
N LEU A 8 -5.47 12.18 -26.66
CA LEU A 8 -4.64 13.00 -25.76
C LEU A 8 -5.45 14.19 -25.24
N LYS A 9 -5.32 14.53 -23.95
CA LYS A 9 -5.87 15.80 -23.43
C LYS A 9 -4.79 16.89 -23.51
N PRO A 10 -5.03 18.03 -24.17
CA PRO A 10 -3.98 18.99 -24.48
C PRO A 10 -3.72 19.94 -23.30
N PHE A 11 -2.68 19.67 -22.50
CA PHE A 11 -2.29 20.59 -21.42
C PHE A 11 -0.81 20.53 -21.01
N TRP A 12 0.06 19.86 -21.77
CA TRP A 12 1.46 19.68 -21.37
C TRP A 12 2.50 20.39 -22.24
N GLY A 13 2.33 20.45 -23.57
CA GLY A 13 3.19 21.17 -24.51
C GLY A 13 3.52 20.37 -25.78
N SER A 14 3.77 19.06 -25.64
CA SER A 14 4.13 18.15 -26.75
C SER A 14 2.99 18.01 -27.77
N GLU A 15 1.75 18.10 -27.30
CA GLU A 15 0.54 17.89 -28.09
C GLU A 15 0.41 18.90 -29.23
N LYS A 16 1.01 20.10 -29.09
CA LYS A 16 1.06 21.11 -30.15
C LYS A 16 1.75 20.56 -31.41
N TRP A 17 2.87 19.87 -31.22
CA TRP A 17 3.68 19.36 -32.31
C TRP A 17 3.08 18.09 -32.91
N ILE A 18 2.51 17.23 -32.06
CA ILE A 18 1.70 16.08 -32.51
C ILE A 18 0.53 16.57 -33.35
N LEU A 19 -0.17 17.63 -32.95
CA LEU A 19 -1.29 18.20 -33.70
C LEU A 19 -0.83 18.74 -35.07
N GLU A 20 0.36 19.33 -35.15
CA GLU A 20 0.92 19.79 -36.41
C GLU A 20 1.12 18.63 -37.39
N GLY A 21 1.75 17.54 -36.95
CA GLY A 21 1.93 16.31 -37.73
C GLY A 21 0.59 15.63 -38.06
N TRP A 22 -0.32 15.56 -37.10
CA TRP A 22 -1.66 14.99 -37.25
C TRP A 22 -2.45 15.68 -38.38
N ASN A 23 -2.27 16.99 -38.56
CA ASN A 23 -2.93 17.76 -39.61
C ASN A 23 -2.31 17.52 -41.02
N LYS A 24 -1.15 16.88 -41.11
CA LYS A 24 -0.46 16.52 -42.37
C LYS A 24 -0.74 15.10 -42.85
N ILE A 25 -1.27 14.24 -41.98
CA ILE A 25 -1.62 12.86 -42.30
C ILE A 25 -3.05 12.70 -42.81
N THR A 26 -3.27 11.67 -43.63
CA THR A 26 -4.56 11.29 -44.23
C THR A 26 -5.47 10.62 -43.19
N ASP A 27 -6.76 10.52 -43.49
CA ASP A 27 -7.72 9.89 -42.58
C ASP A 27 -7.48 8.38 -42.39
N ASP A 28 -6.98 7.69 -43.42
CA ASP A 28 -6.60 6.28 -43.32
C ASP A 28 -5.39 6.08 -42.39
N GLU A 29 -4.37 6.95 -42.50
CA GLU A 29 -3.20 6.94 -41.60
C GLU A 29 -3.61 7.26 -40.16
N ARG A 30 -4.51 8.24 -39.94
CA ARG A 30 -5.06 8.54 -38.61
C ARG A 30 -5.79 7.35 -38.01
N LYS A 31 -6.56 6.62 -38.84
CA LYS A 31 -7.29 5.42 -38.42
C LYS A 31 -6.34 4.28 -38.04
N ASP A 32 -5.24 4.10 -38.79
CA ASP A 32 -4.21 3.14 -38.45
C ASP A 32 -3.57 3.43 -37.09
N ILE A 33 -3.13 4.67 -36.86
CA ILE A 33 -2.56 5.11 -35.58
C ILE A 33 -3.54 4.84 -34.43
N LYS A 34 -4.82 5.19 -34.58
CA LYS A 34 -5.84 4.93 -33.56
C LYS A 34 -5.95 3.45 -33.22
N ASN A 35 -6.06 2.58 -34.23
CA ASN A 35 -6.19 1.15 -34.01
C ASN A 35 -4.95 0.58 -33.29
N ARG A 36 -3.74 1.03 -33.67
CA ARG A 36 -2.49 0.63 -32.99
C ARG A 36 -2.48 1.06 -31.52
N VAL A 37 -2.86 2.32 -31.23
CA VAL A 37 -2.97 2.85 -29.86
C VAL A 37 -4.04 2.12 -29.05
N GLU A 38 -5.21 1.83 -29.62
CA GLU A 38 -6.26 1.07 -28.93
C GLU A 38 -5.82 -0.35 -28.60
N ASN A 39 -5.15 -1.03 -29.54
CA ASN A 39 -4.63 -2.38 -29.34
C ASN A 39 -3.54 -2.43 -28.27
N LEU A 40 -2.62 -1.46 -28.25
CA LEU A 40 -1.54 -1.40 -27.28
C LEU A 40 -2.06 -1.16 -25.84
N PHE A 41 -3.10 -0.33 -25.69
CA PHE A 41 -3.67 0.05 -24.39
C PHE A 41 -4.93 -0.71 -24.00
N LYS A 42 -5.27 -1.82 -24.69
CA LYS A 42 -6.51 -2.58 -24.45
C LYS A 42 -6.67 -3.07 -23.01
N ASN A 43 -5.56 -3.25 -22.30
CA ASN A 43 -5.50 -3.73 -20.91
C ASN A 43 -4.99 -2.63 -19.93
N GLY A 44 -4.96 -1.36 -20.34
CA GLY A 44 -4.35 -0.28 -19.55
C GLY A 44 -2.93 0.05 -20.00
N LEU A 45 -2.00 0.21 -19.06
CA LEU A 45 -0.58 0.44 -19.40
C LEU A 45 0.01 -0.78 -20.13
N PRO A 46 0.83 -0.57 -21.17
CA PRO A 46 1.39 -1.66 -21.98
C PRO A 46 2.63 -2.33 -21.32
N PHE A 47 2.79 -2.19 -20.01
CA PHE A 47 3.86 -2.79 -19.23
C PHE A 47 3.53 -2.78 -17.73
N GLU A 48 4.20 -3.63 -16.98
CA GLU A 48 4.14 -3.67 -15.52
C GLU A 48 5.11 -2.65 -14.90
N ILE A 49 4.65 -1.95 -13.86
CA ILE A 49 5.46 -1.01 -13.08
C ILE A 49 6.22 -1.81 -12.02
N LYS A 50 7.54 -1.97 -12.22
CA LYS A 50 8.42 -2.71 -11.31
C LYS A 50 9.12 -1.83 -10.27
N TYR A 51 9.31 -0.56 -10.61
CA TYR A 51 9.97 0.45 -9.78
C TYR A 51 8.98 1.58 -9.40
N ASP A 52 9.43 2.56 -8.63
CA ASP A 52 8.62 3.74 -8.32
C ASP A 52 8.08 4.39 -9.62
N LYS A 53 6.77 4.61 -9.64
CA LYS A 53 6.01 5.22 -10.75
C LYS A 53 6.62 6.54 -11.22
N LEU A 54 7.21 7.31 -10.31
CA LEU A 54 7.85 8.60 -10.58
C LEU A 54 9.04 8.47 -11.55
N LEU A 55 9.79 7.38 -11.48
CA LEU A 55 10.94 7.12 -12.36
C LEU A 55 10.47 6.92 -13.80
N TYR A 56 9.40 6.14 -13.98
CA TYR A 56 8.75 5.96 -15.29
C TYR A 56 8.17 7.29 -15.81
N LEU A 57 7.54 8.10 -14.94
CA LEU A 57 7.06 9.42 -15.33
C LEU A 57 8.18 10.31 -15.86
N TYR A 58 9.35 10.32 -15.22
CA TYR A 58 10.50 11.09 -15.71
C TYR A 58 11.00 10.58 -17.06
N ILE A 59 11.26 9.28 -17.22
CA ILE A 59 11.76 8.75 -18.50
C ILE A 59 10.73 8.92 -19.62
N PHE A 60 9.47 8.56 -19.41
CA PHE A 60 8.48 8.70 -20.47
C PHE A 60 8.19 10.17 -20.80
N SER A 61 8.33 11.09 -19.84
CA SER A 61 8.30 12.53 -20.13
C SER A 61 9.46 13.01 -20.99
N LEU A 62 10.66 12.46 -20.79
CA LEU A 62 11.80 12.71 -21.67
C LEU A 62 11.51 12.16 -23.07
N MET A 63 11.07 10.90 -23.17
CA MET A 63 10.77 10.25 -24.46
C MET A 63 9.69 10.99 -25.25
N ALA A 64 8.56 11.32 -24.62
CA ALA A 64 7.47 12.02 -25.30
C ALA A 64 7.87 13.38 -25.88
N GLN A 65 8.85 14.09 -25.29
CA GLN A 65 9.37 15.32 -25.85
C GLN A 65 10.43 15.08 -26.93
N LEU A 66 11.22 14.01 -26.81
CA LEU A 66 12.19 13.64 -27.85
C LEU A 66 11.52 13.11 -29.11
N GLU A 67 10.47 12.29 -29.03
CA GLU A 67 9.74 11.80 -30.22
C GLU A 67 9.12 12.91 -31.06
N VAL A 68 8.74 14.00 -30.39
CA VAL A 68 8.22 15.17 -31.10
C VAL A 68 9.26 15.77 -32.05
N LEU A 69 10.57 15.58 -31.80
CA LEU A 69 11.64 15.94 -32.72
C LEU A 69 11.59 15.11 -34.01
N GLY A 70 11.36 13.81 -33.88
CA GLY A 70 11.28 12.87 -35.02
C GLY A 70 10.15 13.20 -35.98
N ILE A 71 9.03 13.75 -35.49
CA ILE A 71 7.93 14.27 -36.32
C ILE A 71 8.39 15.41 -37.24
N GLN A 72 9.29 16.30 -36.77
CA GLN A 72 9.69 17.51 -37.53
C GLN A 72 10.45 17.16 -38.81
N LEU A 73 11.12 16.02 -38.82
CA LEU A 73 11.97 15.59 -39.92
C LEU A 73 11.16 15.31 -41.20
N PRO A 74 10.26 14.31 -41.22
CA PRO A 74 9.42 14.07 -42.38
C PRO A 74 8.55 15.26 -42.74
N MET A 75 7.95 15.94 -41.74
CA MET A 75 7.02 17.04 -41.98
C MET A 75 7.59 18.16 -42.87
N ARG A 76 8.87 18.47 -42.74
CA ARG A 76 9.50 19.61 -43.43
C ARG A 76 10.16 19.22 -44.74
N PHE A 77 10.51 17.94 -44.89
CA PHE A 77 11.44 17.49 -45.91
C PHE A 77 10.90 16.39 -46.82
N GLU A 78 9.81 15.69 -46.46
CA GLU A 78 9.13 14.69 -47.30
C GLU A 78 8.85 15.24 -48.70
N ASP A 79 8.30 16.45 -48.79
CA ASP A 79 7.97 17.09 -50.07
C ASP A 79 9.17 17.57 -50.89
N LYS A 80 10.35 17.61 -50.28
CA LYS A 80 11.60 18.01 -50.95
C LYS A 80 12.40 16.80 -51.48
N MET A 81 11.95 15.57 -51.19
CA MET A 81 12.57 14.35 -51.70
C MET A 81 12.20 14.09 -53.17
N HIS A 82 13.20 13.74 -53.97
CA HIS A 82 13.03 13.52 -55.42
C HIS A 82 12.84 12.04 -55.73
N ASN A 83 13.41 11.15 -54.92
CA ASN A 83 13.24 9.71 -55.03
C ASN A 83 11.89 9.27 -54.45
N PRO A 84 11.00 8.65 -55.26
CA PRO A 84 9.69 8.21 -54.80
C PRO A 84 9.71 7.20 -53.65
N GLU A 85 10.71 6.31 -53.60
CA GLU A 85 10.83 5.29 -52.55
C GLU A 85 11.26 5.92 -51.21
N LEU A 86 12.21 6.85 -51.25
CA LEU A 86 12.66 7.57 -50.04
C LEU A 86 11.57 8.53 -49.55
N LYS A 87 10.82 9.17 -50.46
CA LYS A 87 9.61 9.93 -50.10
C LYS A 87 8.58 9.06 -49.38
N LYS A 88 8.31 7.85 -49.90
CA LYS A 88 7.37 6.90 -49.28
C LYS A 88 7.83 6.45 -47.89
N ARG A 89 9.12 6.18 -47.71
CA ARG A 89 9.68 5.81 -46.40
C ARG A 89 9.65 6.96 -45.40
N MET A 90 9.98 8.19 -45.82
CA MET A 90 9.80 9.37 -44.97
C MET A 90 8.34 9.54 -44.55
N ARG A 91 7.38 9.27 -45.46
CA ARG A 91 5.96 9.30 -45.11
C ARG A 91 5.59 8.26 -44.06
N ALA A 92 6.11 7.04 -44.18
CA ALA A 92 5.92 6.00 -43.17
C ALA A 92 6.52 6.41 -41.82
N GLN A 93 7.74 6.94 -41.82
CA GLN A 93 8.38 7.49 -40.63
C GLN A 93 7.54 8.59 -39.99
N LEU A 94 6.95 9.52 -40.76
CA LEU A 94 6.03 10.53 -40.20
C LEU A 94 4.89 9.90 -39.39
N VAL A 95 4.29 8.84 -39.93
CA VAL A 95 3.16 8.15 -39.30
C VAL A 95 3.60 7.42 -38.03
N ASP A 96 4.76 6.76 -38.07
CA ASP A 96 5.33 6.02 -36.94
C ASP A 96 5.76 6.96 -35.79
N GLU A 97 6.41 8.08 -36.10
CA GLU A 97 6.82 9.11 -35.13
C GLU A 97 5.63 9.79 -34.45
N ILE A 98 4.55 10.09 -35.21
CA ILE A 98 3.29 10.59 -34.63
C ILE A 98 2.70 9.53 -33.69
N TYR A 99 2.75 8.25 -34.07
CA TYR A 99 2.28 7.16 -33.23
C TYR A 99 3.10 7.04 -31.94
N HIS A 100 4.44 7.02 -31.99
CA HIS A 100 5.31 6.94 -30.81
C HIS A 100 5.08 8.12 -29.86
N ALA A 101 5.02 9.35 -30.38
CA ALA A 101 4.75 10.54 -29.58
C ALA A 101 3.39 10.46 -28.87
N ILE A 102 2.34 9.95 -29.55
CA ILE A 102 1.03 9.72 -28.92
C ILE A 102 1.12 8.64 -27.83
N VAL A 103 1.80 7.53 -28.10
CA VAL A 103 1.95 6.41 -27.15
C VAL A 103 2.64 6.88 -25.88
N PHE A 104 3.80 7.54 -25.97
CA PHE A 104 4.49 8.02 -24.77
C PHE A 104 3.69 9.11 -24.04
N THR A 105 3.08 10.05 -24.76
CA THR A 105 2.24 11.06 -24.13
C THR A 105 1.04 10.43 -23.40
N LYS A 106 0.42 9.40 -23.98
CA LYS A 106 -0.67 8.64 -23.35
C LYS A 106 -0.20 7.83 -22.14
N ILE A 107 0.99 7.23 -22.18
CA ILE A 107 1.63 6.57 -21.02
C ILE A 107 1.76 7.56 -19.88
N ILE A 108 2.32 8.75 -20.12
CA ILE A 108 2.48 9.79 -19.08
C ILE A 108 1.12 10.15 -18.48
N PHE A 109 0.11 10.45 -19.29
CA PHE A 109 -1.22 10.80 -18.77
C PHE A 109 -1.85 9.67 -17.98
N THR A 110 -1.66 8.41 -18.40
CA THR A 110 -2.14 7.23 -17.68
C THR A 110 -1.41 7.08 -16.35
N LEU A 111 -0.09 7.33 -16.32
CA LEU A 111 0.70 7.36 -15.10
C LEU A 111 0.34 8.56 -14.19
N CYS A 112 -0.15 9.68 -14.72
CA CYS A 112 -0.58 10.82 -13.91
C CYS A 112 -2.01 10.71 -13.39
N ALA A 113 -2.86 9.90 -14.02
CA ALA A 113 -4.26 9.77 -13.64
C ALA A 113 -4.43 9.25 -12.19
N PRO A 114 -5.46 9.71 -11.45
CA PRO A 114 -6.50 10.66 -11.87
C PRO A 114 -6.20 12.15 -11.56
N TYR A 115 -5.20 12.46 -10.73
CA TYR A 115 -5.08 13.76 -10.07
C TYR A 115 -3.69 14.41 -10.13
N ALA A 116 -2.70 13.74 -10.70
CA ALA A 116 -1.41 14.35 -10.99
C ALA A 116 -1.43 14.98 -12.39
N THR A 117 -0.54 15.93 -12.61
CA THR A 117 -0.21 16.42 -13.95
C THR A 117 1.16 15.86 -14.36
N PRO A 118 1.43 15.74 -15.67
CA PRO A 118 2.78 15.45 -16.15
C PRO A 118 3.83 16.35 -15.51
N PRO A 119 5.08 15.87 -15.33
CA PRO A 119 6.21 16.71 -14.90
C PRO A 119 6.33 17.95 -15.78
N ALA A 120 6.83 19.08 -15.27
CA ALA A 120 6.95 20.31 -16.07
C ALA A 120 7.66 20.08 -17.42
N TYR A 121 7.12 20.65 -18.49
CA TYR A 121 7.66 20.57 -19.85
C TYR A 121 9.11 21.12 -19.88
N ASN A 122 10.04 20.40 -20.51
CA ASN A 122 11.46 20.74 -20.40
C ASN A 122 11.85 21.75 -21.48
N GLN A 123 12.14 22.97 -21.04
CA GLN A 123 12.54 24.07 -21.92
C GLN A 123 13.87 23.82 -22.65
N GLU A 124 14.78 23.03 -22.07
CA GLU A 124 16.05 22.69 -22.75
C GLU A 124 15.82 21.73 -23.94
N ILE A 125 14.86 20.81 -23.83
CA ILE A 125 14.47 19.95 -24.97
C ILE A 125 13.73 20.77 -26.02
N GLU A 126 12.86 21.69 -25.62
CA GLU A 126 12.19 22.59 -26.57
C GLU A 126 13.17 23.43 -27.37
N ARG A 127 14.29 23.88 -26.78
CA ARG A 127 15.36 24.58 -27.52
C ARG A 127 15.98 23.71 -28.61
N ILE A 128 16.08 22.41 -28.41
CA ILE A 128 16.53 21.46 -29.46
C ILE A 128 15.50 21.41 -30.58
N CYS A 129 14.20 21.32 -30.26
CA CYS A 129 13.11 21.38 -31.24
C CYS A 129 13.17 22.66 -32.08
N GLU A 130 13.30 23.81 -31.41
CA GLU A 130 13.39 25.11 -32.05
C GLU A 130 14.64 25.25 -32.91
N PHE A 131 15.79 24.74 -32.45
CA PHE A 131 17.04 24.74 -33.21
C PHE A 131 16.90 23.94 -34.50
N ILE A 132 16.33 22.74 -34.43
CA ILE A 132 16.05 21.89 -35.59
C ILE A 132 15.08 22.61 -36.55
N ARG A 133 14.04 23.25 -36.02
CA ARG A 133 13.07 24.01 -36.81
C ARG A 133 13.66 25.28 -37.43
N ALA A 134 14.72 25.85 -36.86
CA ALA A 134 15.39 27.00 -37.45
C ALA A 134 16.25 26.64 -38.68
N GLN A 135 16.43 25.35 -39.00
CA GLN A 135 17.23 24.95 -40.16
C GLN A 135 16.42 25.06 -41.47
N ASP A 136 16.78 26.03 -42.30
CA ASP A 136 16.17 26.22 -43.64
C ASP A 136 16.80 25.30 -44.71
N CYS A 137 18.07 24.95 -44.53
CA CYS A 137 18.80 24.08 -45.44
C CYS A 137 18.45 22.62 -45.19
N LEU A 138 17.85 21.95 -46.19
CA LEU A 138 17.50 20.53 -46.16
C LEU A 138 18.68 19.65 -45.70
N LYS A 139 19.86 19.87 -46.28
CA LYS A 139 21.06 19.06 -46.00
C LYS A 139 21.52 19.17 -44.54
N VAL A 140 21.51 20.39 -43.99
CA VAL A 140 21.89 20.64 -42.60
C VAL A 140 20.83 20.08 -41.65
N GLY A 141 19.56 20.38 -41.90
CA GLY A 141 18.45 19.90 -41.07
C GLY A 141 18.40 18.37 -41.00
N MET A 142 18.65 17.69 -42.13
CA MET A 142 18.69 16.23 -42.21
C MET A 142 19.82 15.63 -41.37
N VAL A 143 21.04 16.18 -41.49
CA VAL A 143 22.18 15.69 -40.70
C VAL A 143 21.96 15.91 -39.21
N VAL A 144 21.54 17.12 -38.82
CA VAL A 144 21.30 17.49 -37.41
C VAL A 144 20.19 16.63 -36.78
N MET A 145 19.09 16.40 -37.49
CA MET A 145 17.99 15.56 -36.95
C MET A 145 18.33 14.09 -36.89
N ASN A 146 19.00 13.52 -37.90
CA ASN A 146 19.40 12.11 -37.87
C ASN A 146 20.35 11.82 -36.71
N LEU A 147 21.23 12.76 -36.36
CA LEU A 147 22.11 12.62 -35.19
C LEU A 147 21.34 12.58 -33.85
N VAL A 148 20.17 13.22 -33.77
CA VAL A 148 19.32 13.19 -32.56
C VAL A 148 18.35 12.00 -32.57
N CYS A 149 17.56 11.86 -33.65
CA CYS A 149 16.47 10.88 -33.75
C CYS A 149 17.03 9.45 -33.88
N GLU A 150 17.90 9.20 -34.87
CA GLU A 150 18.48 7.86 -35.03
C GLU A 150 19.67 7.63 -34.09
N GLY A 151 20.42 8.68 -33.75
CA GLY A 151 21.61 8.56 -32.90
C GLY A 151 21.32 8.33 -31.42
N LEU A 152 20.47 9.15 -30.82
CA LEU A 152 20.29 9.21 -29.37
C LEU A 152 19.05 8.45 -28.89
N VAL A 153 17.90 8.68 -29.54
CA VAL A 153 16.61 8.13 -29.10
C VAL A 153 16.58 6.61 -29.23
N GLU A 154 17.08 6.06 -30.35
CA GLU A 154 17.16 4.62 -30.56
C GLU A 154 18.04 3.89 -29.51
N GLU A 155 19.11 4.53 -29.02
CA GLU A 155 19.95 3.95 -27.95
C GLU A 155 19.20 3.90 -26.62
N VAL A 156 18.35 4.90 -26.36
CA VAL A 156 17.48 4.89 -25.19
C VAL A 156 16.53 3.69 -25.28
N PHE A 157 15.89 3.46 -26.43
CA PHE A 157 14.99 2.32 -26.60
C PHE A 157 15.72 0.98 -26.44
N THR A 158 16.88 0.86 -27.08
CA THR A 158 17.70 -0.34 -27.06
C THR A 158 18.15 -0.70 -25.65
N ILE A 159 18.59 0.30 -24.86
CA ILE A 159 19.04 0.05 -23.49
C ILE A 159 17.88 -0.32 -22.56
N PHE A 160 16.73 0.37 -22.66
CA PHE A 160 15.57 0.04 -21.84
C PHE A 160 15.02 -1.36 -22.15
N HIS A 161 14.96 -1.72 -23.44
CA HIS A 161 14.60 -3.08 -23.87
C HIS A 161 15.56 -4.12 -23.29
N LYS A 162 16.88 -3.91 -23.45
CA LYS A 162 17.93 -4.82 -22.97
C LYS A 162 17.87 -5.09 -21.46
N TYR A 163 17.51 -4.08 -20.67
CA TYR A 163 17.42 -4.16 -19.20
C TYR A 163 16.01 -4.47 -18.68
N GLY A 164 15.07 -4.86 -19.56
CA GLY A 164 13.76 -5.39 -19.14
C GLY A 164 12.77 -4.33 -18.65
N VAL A 165 12.94 -3.08 -19.07
CA VAL A 165 12.05 -1.95 -18.76
C VAL A 165 11.09 -1.77 -19.93
N ALA A 166 9.79 -1.96 -19.69
CA ALA A 166 8.74 -1.83 -20.71
C ALA A 166 9.06 -2.57 -22.03
N THR A 167 9.54 -3.82 -21.92
CA THR A 167 10.07 -4.61 -23.05
C THR A 167 9.13 -4.68 -24.25
N GLU A 168 7.85 -5.02 -24.04
CA GLU A 168 6.86 -5.14 -25.12
C GLU A 168 6.64 -3.82 -25.88
N LEU A 169 6.73 -2.69 -25.15
CA LEU A 169 6.60 -1.36 -25.75
C LEU A 169 7.81 -1.03 -26.62
N PHE A 170 9.03 -1.20 -26.09
CA PHE A 170 10.24 -0.85 -26.83
C PHE A 170 10.54 -1.83 -27.97
N GLU A 171 10.17 -3.10 -27.87
CA GLU A 171 10.27 -4.06 -28.98
C GLU A 171 9.46 -3.57 -30.20
N LEU A 172 8.21 -3.14 -29.97
CA LEU A 172 7.35 -2.60 -31.02
C LEU A 172 7.90 -1.30 -31.63
N ILE A 173 8.43 -0.39 -30.80
CA ILE A 173 9.00 0.87 -31.28
C ILE A 173 10.28 0.62 -32.08
N ILE A 174 11.16 -0.28 -31.62
CA ILE A 174 12.39 -0.65 -32.34
C ILE A 174 12.06 -1.29 -33.70
N GLU A 175 10.99 -2.08 -33.82
CA GLU A 175 10.53 -2.61 -35.11
C GLU A 175 10.10 -1.50 -36.09
N ASP A 176 9.49 -0.42 -35.59
CA ASP A 176 9.15 0.75 -36.39
C ASP A 176 10.42 1.48 -36.87
N GLU A 177 11.36 1.75 -35.96
CA GLU A 177 12.64 2.43 -36.25
C GLU A 177 13.45 1.72 -37.35
N HIS A 178 13.50 0.38 -37.36
CA HIS A 178 14.21 -0.38 -38.39
C HIS A 178 13.68 -0.16 -39.82
N ARG A 179 12.47 0.37 -39.98
CA ARG A 179 11.83 0.64 -41.28
C ARG A 179 12.03 2.08 -41.75
N HIS A 180 12.61 2.95 -40.91
CA HIS A 180 12.90 4.34 -41.21
C HIS A 180 13.99 4.50 -42.29
N VAL A 181 14.17 5.72 -42.78
CA VAL A 181 15.09 5.99 -43.90
C VAL A 181 16.54 5.96 -43.44
N CYS A 182 17.29 4.94 -43.87
CA CYS A 182 18.73 4.88 -43.60
C CYS A 182 19.47 6.14 -44.09
N GLU A 183 20.29 6.72 -43.20
CA GLU A 183 21.02 7.96 -43.42
C GLU A 183 21.98 7.87 -44.61
N ALA A 184 22.58 6.69 -44.83
CA ALA A 184 23.50 6.46 -45.95
C ALA A 184 22.80 6.60 -47.32
N ASP A 185 21.56 6.16 -47.44
CA ASP A 185 20.77 6.30 -48.66
C ASP A 185 20.32 7.75 -48.85
N LEU A 186 19.99 8.43 -47.75
CA LEU A 186 19.55 9.81 -47.74
C LEU A 186 20.69 10.77 -48.11
N TYR A 187 21.89 10.62 -47.53
CA TYR A 187 23.07 11.41 -47.88
C TYR A 187 23.51 11.22 -49.34
N ARG A 188 23.34 10.02 -49.90
CA ARG A 188 23.62 9.76 -51.32
C ARG A 188 22.67 10.54 -52.23
N GLU A 189 21.40 10.70 -51.86
CA GLU A 189 20.41 11.41 -52.66
C GLU A 189 20.56 12.94 -52.55
N ILE A 190 20.58 13.48 -51.33
CA ILE A 190 20.53 14.94 -51.12
C ILE A 190 21.93 15.58 -51.14
N GLY A 191 22.98 14.79 -50.91
CA GLY A 191 24.36 15.25 -50.75
C GLY A 191 24.61 15.95 -49.40
N LEU A 192 25.88 16.13 -49.06
CA LEU A 192 26.27 16.76 -47.79
C LEU A 192 26.25 18.31 -47.87
N PRO A 193 25.98 18.99 -46.75
CA PRO A 193 26.12 20.45 -46.64
C PRO A 193 27.59 20.89 -46.67
N ASP A 194 27.81 22.20 -46.77
CA ASP A 194 29.14 22.79 -46.61
C ASP A 194 29.74 22.42 -45.23
N LYS A 195 31.02 22.07 -45.20
CA LYS A 195 31.67 21.54 -44.00
C LYS A 195 31.77 22.57 -42.88
N GLU A 196 32.04 23.83 -43.19
CA GLU A 196 32.21 24.86 -42.17
C GLU A 196 30.86 25.19 -41.52
N ILE A 197 29.81 25.32 -42.34
CA ILE A 197 28.44 25.54 -41.87
C ILE A 197 27.99 24.36 -41.00
N LEU A 198 28.24 23.14 -41.45
CA LEU A 198 27.84 21.94 -40.71
C LEU A 198 28.59 21.83 -39.38
N ALA A 199 29.90 22.08 -39.34
CA ALA A 199 30.68 22.05 -38.10
C ALA A 199 30.17 23.03 -37.05
N GLU A 200 29.77 24.25 -37.45
CA GLU A 200 29.15 25.23 -36.55
C GLU A 200 27.82 24.71 -35.98
N LYS A 201 26.95 24.16 -36.83
CA LYS A 201 25.63 23.66 -36.43
C LYS A 201 25.73 22.41 -35.55
N LEU A 202 26.67 21.51 -35.84
CA LEU A 202 26.95 20.33 -35.02
C LEU A 202 27.39 20.74 -33.61
N ARG A 203 28.31 21.70 -33.49
CA ARG A 203 28.76 22.18 -32.17
C ARG A 203 27.61 22.78 -31.36
N ALA A 204 26.76 23.58 -32.00
CA ALA A 204 25.58 24.15 -31.34
C ALA A 204 24.59 23.06 -30.88
N LEU A 205 24.35 22.04 -31.71
CA LEU A 205 23.51 20.90 -31.36
C LEU A 205 24.07 20.13 -30.17
N GLU A 206 25.35 19.79 -30.20
CA GLU A 206 26.03 19.06 -29.13
C GLU A 206 25.96 19.80 -27.79
N GLU A 207 26.13 21.13 -27.79
CA GLU A 207 25.96 21.94 -26.57
C GLU A 207 24.53 21.88 -26.03
N LEU A 208 23.52 21.91 -26.90
CA LEU A 208 22.11 21.78 -26.49
C LEU A 208 21.81 20.39 -25.92
N LEU A 209 22.34 19.33 -26.53
CA LEU A 209 22.20 17.96 -26.05
C LEU A 209 22.85 17.79 -24.67
N ILE A 210 24.09 18.26 -24.48
CA ILE A 210 24.74 18.23 -23.17
C ILE A 210 23.89 18.98 -22.12
N SER A 211 23.35 20.15 -22.46
CA SER A 211 22.47 20.90 -21.54
C SER A 211 21.20 20.11 -21.16
N ALA A 212 20.55 19.48 -22.15
CA ALA A 212 19.29 18.77 -21.94
C ALA A 212 19.45 17.47 -21.12
N PHE A 213 20.54 16.73 -21.33
CA PHE A 213 20.76 15.41 -20.72
C PHE A 213 21.64 15.43 -19.47
N SER A 214 22.69 16.27 -19.44
CA SER A 214 23.67 16.27 -18.34
C SER A 214 23.31 17.19 -17.16
N LEU A 215 22.36 18.12 -17.32
CA LEU A 215 21.99 19.09 -16.28
C LEU A 215 20.65 18.80 -15.57
N GLN A 216 20.06 17.62 -15.80
CA GLN A 216 18.72 17.28 -15.27
C GLN A 216 18.79 16.03 -14.38
N PRO A 217 19.05 16.18 -13.07
CA PRO A 217 19.21 15.05 -12.13
C PRO A 217 18.06 14.05 -12.15
N LYS A 218 16.83 14.51 -12.40
CA LYS A 218 15.64 13.65 -12.45
C LYS A 218 15.69 12.57 -13.55
N TYR A 219 16.28 12.89 -14.71
CA TYR A 219 16.38 11.93 -15.81
C TYR A 219 17.55 10.97 -15.60
N ASP A 220 18.67 11.48 -15.09
CA ASP A 220 19.85 10.69 -14.75
C ASP A 220 19.56 9.67 -13.63
N VAL A 221 18.88 10.10 -12.56
CA VAL A 221 18.40 9.20 -11.50
C VAL A 221 17.39 8.19 -12.03
N ALA A 222 16.44 8.62 -12.87
CA ALA A 222 15.45 7.69 -13.41
C ALA A 222 16.08 6.64 -14.32
N LEU A 223 17.04 7.03 -15.15
CA LEU A 223 17.81 6.11 -15.98
C LEU A 223 18.60 5.15 -15.08
N SER A 224 19.43 5.68 -14.16
CA SER A 224 20.28 4.84 -13.31
C SER A 224 19.55 3.88 -12.40
N VAL A 225 18.35 4.22 -11.91
CA VAL A 225 17.55 3.28 -11.11
C VAL A 225 16.87 2.23 -11.99
N LEU A 226 16.34 2.60 -13.16
CA LEU A 226 15.59 1.67 -14.02
C LEU A 226 16.48 0.64 -14.72
N ILE A 227 17.68 1.03 -15.16
CA ILE A 227 18.63 0.13 -15.86
C ILE A 227 19.87 -0.23 -15.03
N GLY A 228 19.99 0.32 -13.83
CA GLY A 228 21.11 0.08 -12.93
C GLY A 228 22.40 0.86 -13.30
N PRO A 229 23.41 0.88 -12.40
CA PRO A 229 24.70 1.53 -12.65
C PRO A 229 25.42 0.97 -13.88
N ARG A 230 25.38 -0.36 -14.07
CA ARG A 230 25.95 -1.03 -15.24
C ARG A 230 25.25 -0.61 -16.53
N GLY A 231 23.92 -0.61 -16.54
CA GLY A 231 23.15 -0.18 -17.72
C GLY A 231 23.40 1.27 -18.08
N THR A 232 23.58 2.14 -17.08
CA THR A 232 23.92 3.54 -17.27
C THR A 232 25.27 3.72 -17.96
N GLY A 233 26.30 2.99 -17.50
CA GLY A 233 27.62 3.01 -18.14
C GLY A 233 27.56 2.51 -19.59
N GLU A 234 26.86 1.39 -19.83
CA GLU A 234 26.68 0.84 -21.18
C GLU A 234 25.91 1.80 -22.11
N PHE A 235 24.88 2.50 -21.61
CA PHE A 235 24.14 3.51 -22.37
C PHE A 235 25.03 4.67 -22.81
N LEU A 236 25.80 5.27 -21.89
CA LEU A 236 26.67 6.40 -22.20
C LEU A 236 27.74 6.03 -23.24
N MET A 237 28.31 4.83 -23.14
CA MET A 237 29.27 4.32 -24.12
C MET A 237 28.62 4.10 -25.48
N ALA A 238 27.45 3.45 -25.53
CA ALA A 238 26.74 3.17 -26.77
C ALA A 238 26.35 4.47 -27.51
N LEU A 239 25.89 5.47 -26.76
CA LEU A 239 25.56 6.80 -27.27
C LEU A 239 26.79 7.50 -27.88
N GLN A 240 27.94 7.46 -27.20
CA GLN A 240 29.18 8.03 -27.72
C GLN A 240 29.67 7.30 -28.97
N GLU A 241 29.69 5.97 -28.96
CA GLU A 241 30.11 5.16 -30.09
C GLU A 241 29.20 5.38 -31.30
N LYS A 242 27.89 5.50 -31.09
CA LYS A 242 26.95 5.78 -32.17
C LYS A 242 27.15 7.18 -32.73
N HIS A 243 27.29 8.20 -31.90
CA HIS A 243 27.55 9.57 -32.34
C HIS A 243 28.82 9.66 -33.22
N ILE A 244 29.92 9.05 -32.77
CA ILE A 244 31.18 8.97 -33.55
C ILE A 244 30.96 8.23 -34.87
N ARG A 245 30.24 7.10 -34.87
CA ARG A 245 29.95 6.33 -36.09
C ARG A 245 29.13 7.16 -37.08
N GLN A 246 28.15 7.93 -36.60
CA GLN A 246 27.32 8.78 -37.46
C GLN A 246 28.12 9.94 -38.07
N LEU A 247 28.93 10.63 -37.27
CA LEU A 247 29.77 11.73 -37.76
C LEU A 247 30.83 11.25 -38.78
N LYS A 248 31.36 10.03 -38.62
CA LYS A 248 32.27 9.43 -39.62
C LYS A 248 31.61 9.24 -40.99
N LYS A 249 30.30 8.96 -41.06
CA LYS A 249 29.57 8.80 -42.35
C LYS A 249 29.59 10.10 -43.18
N ILE A 250 29.77 11.24 -42.54
CA ILE A 250 29.75 12.58 -43.15
C ILE A 250 31.10 13.31 -43.06
N ASP A 251 32.17 12.58 -42.74
CA ASP A 251 33.55 13.10 -42.63
C ASP A 251 33.68 14.26 -41.62
N MET A 252 33.05 14.10 -40.46
CA MET A 252 33.07 15.01 -39.31
C MET A 252 33.56 14.29 -38.05
N VAL A 253 33.93 15.09 -37.04
CA VAL A 253 34.31 14.65 -35.69
C VAL A 253 33.51 15.41 -34.64
N PRO A 254 33.31 14.84 -33.42
CA PRO A 254 32.61 15.55 -32.35
C PRO A 254 33.33 16.84 -31.94
N SER A 255 32.65 17.78 -31.31
CA SER A 255 33.31 18.95 -30.72
C SER A 255 34.10 18.62 -29.47
N GLU A 256 35.09 19.45 -29.14
CA GLU A 256 35.90 19.32 -27.92
C GLU A 256 35.05 19.23 -26.64
N LYS A 257 33.91 19.93 -26.56
CA LYS A 257 33.03 19.86 -25.38
C LYS A 257 32.33 18.52 -25.28
N TRP A 258 31.86 17.99 -26.42
CA TRP A 258 31.27 16.66 -26.48
C TRP A 258 32.30 15.60 -26.12
N GLU A 259 33.50 15.69 -26.68
CA GLU A 259 34.62 14.83 -26.30
C GLU A 259 34.94 14.97 -24.81
N LEU A 260 34.95 16.17 -24.24
CA LEU A 260 35.24 16.32 -22.81
C LEU A 260 34.17 15.66 -21.92
N VAL A 261 32.88 15.75 -22.26
CA VAL A 261 31.80 15.11 -21.48
C VAL A 261 31.75 13.60 -21.69
N PHE A 262 31.91 13.14 -22.94
CA PHE A 262 31.68 11.76 -23.34
C PHE A 262 32.95 10.97 -23.71
N GLN A 263 34.17 11.52 -23.61
CA GLN A 263 35.46 10.78 -23.61
C GLN A 263 36.05 10.66 -22.20
N LEU A 264 35.94 11.70 -21.33
CA LEU A 264 36.35 11.55 -19.93
C LEU A 264 35.54 10.44 -19.23
N ALA A 265 34.27 10.27 -19.59
CA ALA A 265 33.45 9.19 -19.06
C ALA A 265 33.97 7.79 -19.49
N PRO A 266 34.18 7.47 -20.78
CA PRO A 266 34.83 6.22 -21.20
C PRO A 266 36.25 6.01 -20.68
N GLU A 267 37.09 7.04 -20.56
CA GLU A 267 38.43 6.90 -20.00
C GLU A 267 38.37 6.61 -18.50
N ALA A 268 37.55 7.35 -17.75
CA ALA A 268 37.29 7.08 -16.33
C ALA A 268 36.64 5.70 -16.14
N ILE A 269 35.68 5.32 -16.98
CA ILE A 269 35.03 4.00 -16.97
C ILE A 269 36.06 2.92 -17.32
N ALA A 270 36.96 3.14 -18.29
CA ALA A 270 38.01 2.18 -18.64
C ALA A 270 39.07 2.03 -17.54
N GLU A 271 39.37 3.09 -16.79
CA GLU A 271 40.20 3.01 -15.58
C GLU A 271 39.48 2.26 -14.44
N LEU A 272 38.15 2.38 -14.36
CA LEU A 272 37.33 1.67 -13.38
C LEU A 272 36.96 0.25 -13.80
N GLU A 273 37.00 -0.09 -15.09
CA GLU A 273 36.57 -1.38 -15.64
C GLU A 273 37.33 -2.58 -15.03
N PRO A 274 38.66 -2.51 -14.78
CA PRO A 274 39.39 -3.57 -14.06
C PRO A 274 38.91 -3.77 -12.62
N HIS A 275 38.34 -2.73 -12.00
CA HIS A 275 37.85 -2.72 -10.61
C HIS A 275 36.32 -2.86 -10.53
N LYS A 276 35.64 -3.03 -11.67
CA LYS A 276 34.18 -3.00 -11.75
C LYS A 276 33.49 -4.02 -10.88
N GLU A 277 33.98 -5.26 -10.86
CA GLU A 277 33.41 -6.31 -10.00
C GLU A 277 33.62 -6.00 -8.52
N GLU A 278 34.76 -5.40 -8.16
CA GLU A 278 35.08 -5.04 -6.78
C GLU A 278 34.23 -3.87 -6.30
N ILE A 279 34.12 -2.79 -7.09
CA ILE A 279 33.27 -1.62 -6.82
C ILE A 279 31.79 -2.01 -6.77
N THR A 280 31.33 -2.85 -7.70
CA THR A 280 29.94 -3.32 -7.70
C THR A 280 29.67 -4.15 -6.46
N ARG A 281 30.58 -5.06 -6.09
CA ARG A 281 30.44 -5.87 -4.88
C ARG A 281 30.49 -5.01 -3.62
N GLU A 282 31.36 -4.01 -3.55
CA GLU A 282 31.41 -3.07 -2.42
C GLU A 282 30.10 -2.28 -2.32
N ALA A 283 29.60 -1.73 -3.43
CA ALA A 283 28.32 -1.03 -3.46
C ALA A 283 27.14 -1.93 -3.05
N GLU A 284 27.10 -3.19 -3.52
CA GLU A 284 26.07 -4.17 -3.13
C GLU A 284 26.19 -4.61 -1.66
N LEU A 285 27.41 -4.66 -1.11
CA LEU A 285 27.66 -4.97 0.30
C LEU A 285 27.33 -3.80 1.22
N GLU A 286 27.54 -2.57 0.77
CA GLU A 286 27.24 -1.35 1.53
C GLU A 286 25.77 -0.93 1.43
N ILE A 287 25.17 -1.08 0.24
CA ILE A 287 23.81 -0.63 -0.08
C ILE A 287 23.04 -1.82 -0.66
N PHE A 288 22.21 -2.43 0.18
CA PHE A 288 21.32 -3.51 -0.22
C PHE A 288 19.88 -3.17 0.15
N GLU A 289 18.94 -3.60 -0.69
CA GLU A 289 17.52 -3.46 -0.42
C GLU A 289 17.12 -4.34 0.76
N VAL A 290 16.35 -3.78 1.70
CA VAL A 290 15.74 -4.51 2.81
C VAL A 290 14.24 -4.56 2.56
N GLU A 291 13.67 -5.77 2.54
CA GLU A 291 12.22 -5.96 2.36
C GLU A 291 11.44 -5.20 3.44
N MET A 292 10.56 -4.29 3.01
CA MET A 292 9.68 -3.58 3.92
C MET A 292 8.69 -4.55 4.57
N THR A 293 8.60 -4.48 5.91
CA THR A 293 7.56 -5.19 6.65
C THR A 293 6.17 -4.61 6.29
N PRO A 294 5.08 -5.38 6.45
CA PRO A 294 3.72 -4.89 6.22
C PRO A 294 3.42 -3.60 7.00
N LEU A 295 3.93 -3.46 8.23
CA LEU A 295 3.76 -2.26 9.04
C LEU A 295 4.45 -1.05 8.42
N LYS A 296 5.68 -1.20 7.90
CA LYS A 296 6.38 -0.10 7.22
C LYS A 296 5.60 0.37 5.99
N LYS A 297 5.05 -0.55 5.20
CA LYS A 297 4.18 -0.22 4.05
C LYS A 297 2.94 0.58 4.50
N ILE A 298 2.29 0.20 5.60
CA ILE A 298 1.16 0.95 6.18
C ILE A 298 1.60 2.35 6.65
N PHE A 299 2.78 2.48 7.26
CA PHE A 299 3.26 3.78 7.73
C PHE A 299 3.67 4.72 6.60
N MET A 300 4.21 4.23 5.49
CA MET A 300 4.38 5.05 4.27
C MET A 300 3.04 5.67 3.87
N TYR A 301 1.97 4.87 3.79
CA TYR A 301 0.63 5.39 3.53
C TYR A 301 0.14 6.43 4.55
N GLN A 302 0.31 6.13 5.85
CA GLN A 302 -0.21 6.98 6.92
C GLN A 302 0.55 8.30 7.08
N LEU A 303 1.85 8.31 6.82
CA LEU A 303 2.75 9.41 7.17
C LEU A 303 3.28 10.21 5.98
N ASP A 304 3.36 9.66 4.77
CA ASP A 304 3.96 10.36 3.61
C ASP A 304 3.11 11.55 3.13
N ASN A 305 1.80 11.51 3.39
CA ASN A 305 0.85 12.55 3.03
C ASN A 305 0.07 13.01 4.28
N PRO A 306 0.68 13.77 5.21
CA PRO A 306 0.02 14.18 6.45
C PRO A 306 -1.07 15.22 6.14
N GLY A 307 -2.30 14.75 5.95
CA GLY A 307 -3.45 15.60 5.59
C GLY A 307 -4.21 16.17 6.78
N ASP A 308 -4.02 15.63 7.98
CA ASP A 308 -4.75 16.04 9.19
C ASP A 308 -3.89 16.96 10.06
N PRO A 309 -4.38 18.16 10.44
CA PRO A 309 -3.62 19.10 11.24
C PRO A 309 -3.42 18.54 12.66
N THR A 310 -2.16 18.35 13.06
CA THR A 310 -1.83 17.84 14.40
C THR A 310 -1.44 19.00 15.32
N THR A 311 -2.16 19.13 16.43
CA THR A 311 -1.81 20.01 17.55
C THR A 311 -1.08 19.18 18.61
N VAL A 312 0.01 19.71 19.16
CA VAL A 312 0.87 18.97 20.10
C VAL A 312 1.00 19.73 21.41
N ALA A 313 0.95 19.01 22.52
CA ALA A 313 1.25 19.53 23.85
C ALA A 313 2.12 18.54 24.62
N GLN A 314 3.01 19.05 25.47
CA GLN A 314 3.79 18.25 26.41
C GLN A 314 3.62 18.82 27.81
N PHE A 315 3.38 17.94 28.77
CA PHE A 315 3.18 18.31 30.17
C PHE A 315 3.53 17.14 31.08
N SER A 316 3.52 17.36 32.39
CA SER A 316 3.79 16.31 33.37
C SER A 316 2.61 16.13 34.33
N ILE A 317 2.38 14.89 34.73
CA ILE A 317 1.39 14.51 35.73
C ILE A 317 2.13 14.16 37.02
N ASP A 318 1.59 14.59 38.16
CA ASP A 318 2.13 14.21 39.46
C ASP A 318 1.71 12.77 39.80
N ILE A 319 2.67 11.86 39.89
CA ILE A 319 2.43 10.46 40.25
C ILE A 319 3.06 10.11 41.60
N SER A 320 3.41 11.10 42.43
CA SER A 320 4.08 10.88 43.73
C SER A 320 3.30 9.92 44.64
N ASN A 321 1.97 9.95 44.59
CA ASN A 321 1.12 9.04 45.37
C ASN A 321 1.30 7.55 44.99
N PHE A 322 1.63 7.28 43.73
CA PHE A 322 1.99 5.96 43.21
C PHE A 322 3.37 5.52 43.73
N GLY A 323 4.28 6.45 44.03
CA GLY A 323 5.59 6.13 44.61
C GLY A 323 6.43 5.23 43.71
N TYR A 324 6.69 5.69 42.48
CA TYR A 324 7.33 4.92 41.42
C TYR A 324 8.76 4.51 41.81
N PHE A 325 9.59 5.47 42.24
CA PHE A 325 10.97 5.18 42.65
C PHE A 325 11.07 4.59 44.06
N ASP A 326 10.02 4.73 44.86
CA ASP A 326 9.94 4.14 46.20
C ASP A 326 9.42 2.69 46.16
N ASN A 327 9.15 2.15 44.96
CA ASN A 327 8.66 0.79 44.71
C ASN A 327 7.40 0.44 45.52
N LYS A 328 6.51 1.41 45.73
CA LYS A 328 5.29 1.21 46.53
C LYS A 328 4.27 0.33 45.81
N TYR A 329 4.21 0.42 44.48
CA TYR A 329 3.40 -0.45 43.60
C TYR A 329 4.23 -0.92 42.41
N PRO A 330 3.88 -2.06 41.79
CA PRO A 330 4.53 -2.53 40.57
C PRO A 330 4.44 -1.49 39.44
N PRO A 331 5.56 -1.11 38.78
CA PRO A 331 5.57 -0.14 37.69
C PRO A 331 4.60 -0.46 36.54
N GLU A 332 4.35 -1.75 36.29
CA GLU A 332 3.47 -2.22 35.21
C GLU A 332 2.00 -1.81 35.40
N LEU A 333 1.60 -1.41 36.62
CA LEU A 333 0.25 -0.88 36.89
C LEU A 333 0.08 0.57 36.40
N LEU A 334 1.16 1.28 36.12
CA LEU A 334 1.10 2.69 35.72
C LEU A 334 0.41 2.87 34.36
N THR A 335 0.67 1.98 33.39
CA THR A 335 0.03 2.06 32.06
C THR A 335 -1.48 1.81 32.13
N PRO A 336 -1.98 0.71 32.74
CA PRO A 336 -3.41 0.53 32.97
C PRO A 336 -4.04 1.70 33.71
N LEU A 337 -3.40 2.21 34.77
CA LEU A 337 -3.93 3.35 35.53
C LEU A 337 -4.04 4.62 34.66
N MET A 338 -3.07 4.87 33.79
CA MET A 338 -3.14 5.95 32.80
C MET A 338 -4.24 5.72 31.75
N MET A 339 -4.46 4.49 31.30
CA MET A 339 -5.59 4.16 30.43
C MET A 339 -6.93 4.50 31.11
N GLN A 340 -7.07 4.20 32.40
CA GLN A 340 -8.26 4.56 33.17
C GLN A 340 -8.42 6.08 33.30
N ALA A 341 -7.34 6.81 33.57
CA ALA A 341 -7.37 8.26 33.66
C ALA A 341 -7.84 8.90 32.34
N VAL A 342 -7.32 8.43 31.20
CA VAL A 342 -7.75 8.89 29.87
C VAL A 342 -9.20 8.49 29.56
N SER A 343 -9.62 7.28 29.94
CA SER A 343 -11.01 6.86 29.78
C SER A 343 -11.97 7.70 30.62
N HIS A 344 -11.59 8.03 31.86
CA HIS A 344 -12.35 8.90 32.74
C HIS A 344 -12.42 10.34 32.19
N MET A 345 -11.32 10.85 31.65
CA MET A 345 -11.28 12.12 30.92
C MET A 345 -12.29 12.12 29.76
N GLY A 346 -12.34 11.05 28.96
CA GLY A 346 -13.35 10.92 27.90
C GLY A 346 -14.79 10.75 28.39
N ALA A 347 -15.00 10.19 29.59
CA ALA A 347 -16.33 10.08 30.19
C ALA A 347 -16.84 11.39 30.78
N THR A 348 -15.93 12.27 31.20
CA THR A 348 -16.25 13.58 31.82
C THR A 348 -16.34 14.70 30.81
N GLU A 349 -15.54 14.66 29.74
CA GLU A 349 -15.48 15.69 28.73
C GLU A 349 -15.69 15.09 27.33
N ASP A 350 -16.83 15.44 26.73
CA ASP A 350 -17.35 14.86 25.48
C ASP A 350 -16.44 15.10 24.27
N SER A 351 -15.67 16.19 24.26
CA SER A 351 -14.76 16.53 23.16
C SER A 351 -13.68 15.45 22.93
N PHE A 352 -13.23 14.75 23.98
CA PHE A 352 -12.29 13.64 23.85
C PHE A 352 -12.89 12.38 23.19
N ARG A 353 -14.21 12.34 23.02
CA ARG A 353 -14.96 11.27 22.33
C ARG A 353 -15.40 11.67 20.92
N ASN A 354 -15.10 12.90 20.50
CA ASN A 354 -15.35 13.35 19.15
C ASN A 354 -14.27 12.83 18.20
N PHE A 355 -14.65 12.45 16.98
CA PHE A 355 -13.72 12.07 15.92
C PHE A 355 -14.28 12.49 14.56
N LEU A 356 -13.39 12.68 13.59
CA LEU A 356 -13.77 13.01 12.22
C LEU A 356 -13.74 11.75 11.36
N SER A 357 -14.79 11.56 10.58
CA SER A 357 -14.83 10.52 9.56
C SER A 357 -15.66 11.04 8.38
N TYR A 358 -15.20 10.85 7.15
CA TYR A 358 -15.89 11.32 5.94
C TYR A 358 -16.37 12.79 6.02
N LYS A 359 -15.50 13.69 6.53
CA LYS A 359 -15.77 15.13 6.71
C LYS A 359 -16.97 15.44 7.64
N LYS A 360 -17.38 14.48 8.48
CA LYS A 360 -18.40 14.65 9.51
C LYS A 360 -17.80 14.39 10.88
N MET A 361 -18.27 15.15 11.86
CA MET A 361 -17.94 14.94 13.25
C MET A 361 -18.90 13.91 13.85
N TYR A 362 -18.33 12.89 14.48
CA TYR A 362 -19.04 11.85 15.20
C TYR A 362 -18.63 11.87 16.66
N ARG A 363 -19.48 11.29 17.52
CA ARG A 363 -19.22 11.11 18.95
C ARG A 363 -19.55 9.69 19.36
N THR A 364 -18.68 9.06 20.13
CA THR A 364 -18.95 7.75 20.72
C THR A 364 -19.82 7.85 21.97
N ARG A 365 -20.59 6.78 22.26
CA ARG A 365 -21.37 6.70 23.51
C ARG A 365 -20.52 6.39 24.73
N GLY A 366 -19.49 5.57 24.57
CA GLY A 366 -18.51 5.20 25.60
C GLY A 366 -17.16 5.87 25.35
N ALA A 367 -16.31 5.91 26.37
CA ALA A 367 -14.93 6.38 26.28
C ALA A 367 -14.01 5.22 25.88
N TYR A 368 -13.50 5.25 24.65
CA TYR A 368 -12.63 4.19 24.11
C TYR A 368 -11.16 4.59 24.24
N VAL A 369 -10.34 3.66 24.74
CA VAL A 369 -8.89 3.84 24.90
C VAL A 369 -8.17 2.69 24.22
N ALA A 370 -7.21 3.01 23.37
CA ALA A 370 -6.44 2.05 22.58
C ALA A 370 -5.00 2.01 23.08
N LEU A 371 -4.48 0.83 23.42
CA LEU A 371 -3.07 0.64 23.77
C LEU A 371 -2.27 0.21 22.54
N TYR A 372 -1.26 1.00 22.15
CA TYR A 372 -0.25 0.61 21.17
C TYR A 372 0.84 -0.21 21.84
N GLN A 373 1.08 -1.40 21.31
CA GLN A 373 2.05 -2.34 21.86
C GLN A 373 2.84 -3.01 20.75
N LYS A 374 4.18 -2.99 20.86
CA LYS A 374 5.03 -3.86 20.04
C LYS A 374 4.87 -5.30 20.48
N LEU A 375 4.58 -6.20 19.54
CA LEU A 375 4.41 -7.62 19.85
C LEU A 375 5.78 -8.29 20.10
N PRO A 376 5.94 -9.04 21.20
CA PRO A 376 7.21 -9.68 21.52
C PRO A 376 7.53 -10.79 20.49
N GLY A 377 8.77 -10.79 19.99
CA GLY A 377 9.26 -11.80 19.05
C GLY A 377 8.59 -11.76 17.66
N CYS A 378 7.93 -10.66 17.28
CA CYS A 378 7.23 -10.49 16.00
C CYS A 378 7.82 -9.33 15.17
N GLY A 379 9.15 -9.18 15.18
CA GLY A 379 9.84 -8.14 14.41
C GLY A 379 9.51 -6.72 14.88
N ASP A 380 9.05 -5.88 13.96
CA ASP A 380 8.61 -4.51 14.20
C ASP A 380 7.08 -4.37 14.34
N HIS A 381 6.33 -5.47 14.32
CA HIS A 381 4.87 -5.45 14.31
C HIS A 381 4.27 -4.73 15.53
N LEU A 382 3.35 -3.80 15.26
CA LEU A 382 2.61 -3.02 16.25
C LEU A 382 1.16 -3.48 16.29
N ALA A 383 0.70 -3.77 17.49
CA ALA A 383 -0.67 -4.16 17.81
C ALA A 383 -1.40 -3.04 18.56
N THR A 384 -2.72 -3.03 18.41
CA THR A 384 -3.62 -2.09 19.07
C THR A 384 -4.70 -2.85 19.84
N ILE A 385 -4.82 -2.58 21.14
CA ILE A 385 -5.84 -3.20 22.00
C ILE A 385 -6.81 -2.11 22.49
N PHE A 386 -8.07 -2.19 22.07
CA PHE A 386 -9.11 -1.25 22.46
C PHE A 386 -9.88 -1.73 23.68
N PHE A 387 -9.97 -0.86 24.67
CA PHE A 387 -10.88 -0.99 25.80
C PHE A 387 -11.98 0.05 25.70
N ARG A 388 -13.18 -0.34 26.14
CA ARG A 388 -14.30 0.58 26.30
C ARG A 388 -14.45 0.90 27.77
N ASP A 389 -14.70 2.16 28.13
CA ASP A 389 -15.07 2.57 29.48
C ASP A 389 -14.15 1.98 30.58
N CYS A 390 -12.85 1.83 30.31
CA CYS A 390 -11.93 1.09 31.20
C CYS A 390 -11.69 1.76 32.56
N HIS A 391 -12.15 3.01 32.74
CA HIS A 391 -12.26 3.66 34.04
C HIS A 391 -13.23 2.94 35.00
N GLU A 392 -14.08 2.03 34.52
CA GLU A 392 -14.94 1.18 35.36
C GLU A 392 -14.17 -0.04 35.94
N LEU A 393 -13.13 -0.51 35.24
CA LEU A 393 -12.34 -1.72 35.58
C LEU A 393 -11.33 -1.45 36.72
N SER A 394 -10.59 -2.46 37.18
CA SER A 394 -9.42 -2.28 38.05
C SER A 394 -8.11 -2.42 37.26
N PRO A 395 -7.05 -1.63 37.56
CA PRO A 395 -5.71 -1.84 36.95
C PRO A 395 -5.18 -3.27 37.12
N ILE A 396 -5.49 -3.90 38.25
CA ILE A 396 -5.08 -5.27 38.60
C ILE A 396 -5.74 -6.31 37.69
N GLU A 397 -6.95 -6.04 37.20
CA GLU A 397 -7.69 -6.91 36.26
C GLU A 397 -7.27 -6.64 34.81
N MET A 398 -7.04 -5.36 34.48
CA MET A 398 -6.64 -4.94 33.14
C MET A 398 -5.27 -5.51 32.75
N LEU A 399 -4.30 -5.51 33.66
CA LEU A 399 -2.93 -5.95 33.35
C LEU A 399 -2.87 -7.42 32.87
N PRO A 400 -3.44 -8.42 33.57
CA PRO A 400 -3.52 -9.79 33.07
C PRO A 400 -4.29 -9.92 31.75
N ARG A 401 -5.36 -9.14 31.55
CA ARG A 401 -6.13 -9.13 30.29
C ARG A 401 -5.28 -8.67 29.11
N ILE A 402 -4.57 -7.54 29.27
CA ILE A 402 -3.62 -7.03 28.28
C ILE A 402 -2.57 -8.10 27.95
N LYS A 403 -1.97 -8.74 28.95
CA LYS A 403 -0.96 -9.80 28.75
C LYS A 403 -1.52 -10.98 27.94
N ARG A 404 -2.69 -11.50 28.31
CA ARG A 404 -3.35 -12.60 27.57
C ARG A 404 -3.67 -12.20 26.13
N THR A 405 -4.16 -10.98 25.91
CA THR A 405 -4.43 -10.49 24.56
C THR A 405 -3.15 -10.42 23.73
N ILE A 406 -2.04 -9.91 24.27
CA ILE A 406 -0.75 -9.87 23.59
C ILE A 406 -0.31 -11.28 23.17
N GLU A 407 -0.42 -12.28 24.06
CA GLU A 407 -0.09 -13.67 23.75
C GLU A 407 -0.92 -14.21 22.56
N MET A 408 -2.22 -13.90 22.52
CA MET A 408 -3.11 -14.29 21.42
C MET A 408 -2.78 -13.57 20.11
N MET A 409 -2.45 -12.27 20.16
CA MET A 409 -2.04 -11.51 18.97
C MET A 409 -0.71 -12.04 18.41
N VAL A 410 0.23 -12.42 19.27
CA VAL A 410 1.49 -13.09 18.88
C VAL A 410 1.22 -14.45 18.22
N TYR A 411 0.30 -15.25 18.76
CA TYR A 411 -0.12 -16.49 18.12
C TYR A 411 -0.69 -16.22 16.72
N CYS A 412 -1.57 -15.23 16.58
CA CYS A 412 -2.16 -14.88 15.28
C CYS A 412 -1.11 -14.45 14.26
N TYR A 413 -0.14 -13.64 14.68
CA TYR A 413 0.97 -13.21 13.83
C TYR A 413 1.79 -14.40 13.32
N LYS A 414 2.21 -15.29 14.22
CA LYS A 414 3.02 -16.47 13.87
C LYS A 414 2.25 -17.45 12.99
N LYS A 415 0.95 -17.65 13.25
CA LYS A 415 0.10 -18.51 12.45
C LYS A 415 -0.11 -17.93 11.04
N ARG A 416 -0.27 -16.60 10.91
CA ARG A 416 -0.33 -15.93 9.60
C ARG A 416 0.94 -16.20 8.79
N GLU A 417 2.12 -15.99 9.37
CA GLU A 417 3.39 -16.23 8.68
C GLU A 417 3.55 -17.70 8.25
N GLN A 418 3.07 -18.64 9.07
CA GLN A 418 3.03 -20.05 8.67
C GLN A 418 2.14 -20.26 7.44
N VAL A 419 0.93 -19.71 7.44
CA VAL A 419 -0.02 -19.81 6.32
C VAL A 419 0.56 -19.19 5.06
N GLU A 420 1.28 -18.07 5.15
CA GLU A 420 1.94 -17.43 3.99
C GLU A 420 3.06 -18.28 3.39
N LYS A 421 3.74 -19.10 4.19
CA LYS A 421 4.73 -20.07 3.70
C LYS A 421 4.07 -21.23 2.95
N GLU A 422 2.90 -21.66 3.42
CA GLU A 422 2.11 -22.74 2.81
C GLU A 422 1.34 -22.24 1.57
N HIS A 423 0.98 -20.96 1.54
CA HIS A 423 0.15 -20.29 0.51
C HIS A 423 0.75 -18.93 0.07
N PRO A 424 1.83 -18.92 -0.74
CA PRO A 424 2.53 -17.68 -1.14
C PRO A 424 1.66 -16.68 -1.91
N GLU A 425 0.59 -17.13 -2.56
CA GLU A 425 -0.38 -16.30 -3.27
C GLU A 425 -1.14 -15.33 -2.35
N LEU A 426 -1.32 -15.70 -1.07
CA LEU A 426 -1.97 -14.83 -0.08
C LEU A 426 -1.07 -13.66 0.32
N LYS A 427 0.22 -13.92 0.46
CA LYS A 427 1.22 -12.88 0.73
C LYS A 427 1.24 -11.85 -0.40
N ARG A 428 1.28 -12.31 -1.67
CA ARG A 428 1.24 -11.40 -2.83
C ARG A 428 0.00 -10.52 -2.84
N ARG A 429 -1.19 -11.09 -2.61
CA ARG A 429 -2.44 -10.30 -2.54
C ARG A 429 -2.42 -9.26 -1.42
N LEU A 430 -1.84 -9.59 -0.26
CA LEU A 430 -1.68 -8.61 0.82
C LEU A 430 -0.69 -7.51 0.41
N ASP A 431 0.42 -7.87 -0.23
CA ASP A 431 1.41 -6.93 -0.72
C ASP A 431 0.82 -5.98 -1.78
N ASP A 432 0.02 -6.50 -2.71
CA ASP A 432 -0.71 -5.71 -3.72
C ASP A 432 -1.66 -4.71 -3.04
N LEU A 433 -2.45 -5.17 -2.06
CA LEU A 433 -3.37 -4.31 -1.30
C LEU A 433 -2.62 -3.21 -0.52
N LEU A 434 -1.49 -3.53 0.10
CA LEU A 434 -0.68 -2.56 0.84
C LEU A 434 0.03 -1.58 -0.09
N TYR A 435 0.44 -2.04 -1.28
CA TYR A 435 0.98 -1.17 -2.32
C TYR A 435 -0.07 -0.17 -2.81
N GLU A 436 -1.29 -0.65 -3.08
CA GLU A 436 -2.44 0.20 -3.39
C GLU A 436 -2.67 1.20 -2.26
N TYR A 437 -2.64 0.80 -1.00
CA TYR A 437 -2.80 1.76 0.09
C TYR A 437 -1.75 2.87 0.04
N ALA A 438 -0.47 2.54 -0.14
CA ALA A 438 0.60 3.53 -0.16
C ALA A 438 0.56 4.47 -1.38
N HIS A 439 0.08 4.00 -2.54
CA HIS A 439 0.19 4.72 -3.81
C HIS A 439 -1.14 5.14 -4.44
N ASP A 440 -2.28 4.71 -3.89
CA ASP A 440 -3.60 5.16 -4.34
C ASP A 440 -3.83 6.60 -3.90
N VAL A 441 -4.50 7.35 -4.78
CA VAL A 441 -4.76 8.77 -4.59
C VAL A 441 -5.92 9.00 -3.63
N TYR A 442 -6.82 8.04 -3.51
CA TYR A 442 -7.94 8.14 -2.58
C TYR A 442 -7.53 7.60 -1.20
N PRO A 443 -7.82 8.34 -0.12
CA PRO A 443 -7.58 7.83 1.21
C PRO A 443 -8.49 6.62 1.48
N CYS A 444 -7.89 5.46 1.73
CA CYS A 444 -8.59 4.29 2.24
C CYS A 444 -9.08 4.58 3.68
N PRO A 445 -10.38 4.41 3.97
CA PRO A 445 -10.88 4.57 5.33
C PRO A 445 -10.33 3.47 6.22
N ILE A 446 -9.66 3.84 7.31
CA ILE A 446 -9.17 2.87 8.29
C ILE A 446 -10.26 2.62 9.33
N PRO A 447 -10.64 1.36 9.59
CA PRO A 447 -11.59 1.06 10.65
C PRO A 447 -11.00 1.44 12.01
N VAL A 448 -11.86 1.92 12.91
CA VAL A 448 -11.53 2.26 14.30
C VAL A 448 -10.65 3.51 14.45
N SER A 449 -11.23 4.67 14.13
CA SER A 449 -10.70 6.02 14.38
C SER A 449 -11.20 6.66 15.68
N TYR A 450 -12.03 5.95 16.43
CA TYR A 450 -12.84 6.50 17.52
C TYR A 450 -12.26 6.09 18.88
N GLY A 451 -11.17 6.71 19.31
CA GLY A 451 -10.61 6.43 20.63
C GLY A 451 -9.32 7.17 20.91
N ALA A 452 -9.01 7.34 22.20
CA ALA A 452 -7.75 7.91 22.63
C ALA A 452 -6.65 6.83 22.58
N TYR A 453 -5.61 7.04 21.80
CA TYR A 453 -4.49 6.11 21.70
C TYR A 453 -3.46 6.39 22.78
N ILE A 454 -2.91 5.35 23.37
CA ILE A 454 -1.85 5.42 24.38
C ILE A 454 -0.69 4.56 23.91
N ALA A 455 0.49 5.16 23.81
CA ALA A 455 1.75 4.48 23.61
C ALA A 455 2.60 4.62 24.87
N ASN A 456 3.18 3.52 25.37
CA ASN A 456 4.15 3.59 26.45
C ASN A 456 5.57 3.51 25.88
N ALA A 457 6.34 4.60 26.05
CA ALA A 457 7.73 4.70 25.64
C ALA A 457 8.69 4.86 26.85
N GLN A 458 8.22 4.55 28.07
CA GLN A 458 9.00 4.67 29.31
C GLN A 458 10.32 3.89 29.25
N GLU A 459 10.26 2.63 28.79
CA GLU A 459 11.45 1.76 28.70
C GLU A 459 12.48 2.26 27.68
N CYS A 460 12.08 3.14 26.77
CA CYS A 460 12.97 3.72 25.77
C CYS A 460 13.79 4.90 26.32
N GLY A 461 13.47 5.41 27.52
CA GLY A 461 14.21 6.51 28.14
C GLY A 461 13.97 7.89 27.52
N TYR A 462 12.94 8.05 26.69
CA TYR A 462 12.62 9.35 26.10
C TYR A 462 12.07 10.31 27.17
N GLU A 463 12.60 11.53 27.18
CA GLU A 463 12.14 12.62 28.06
C GLU A 463 11.15 13.56 27.37
N GLN A 464 11.23 13.65 26.03
CA GLN A 464 10.35 14.44 25.17
C GLN A 464 10.15 13.69 23.85
N VAL A 465 8.92 13.70 23.32
CA VAL A 465 8.61 13.10 22.02
C VAL A 465 7.43 13.82 21.39
N VAL A 466 7.40 13.89 20.06
CA VAL A 466 6.21 14.28 19.31
C VAL A 466 5.87 13.14 18.37
N ALA A 467 4.69 12.55 18.54
CA ALA A 467 4.22 11.49 17.66
C ALA A 467 3.21 12.10 16.67
N PRO A 468 3.42 12.01 15.34
CA PRO A 468 2.40 12.44 14.39
C PRO A 468 1.14 11.58 14.57
N LEU A 469 -0.04 12.19 14.43
CA LEU A 469 -1.28 11.43 14.42
C LEU A 469 -1.38 10.61 13.13
N LEU A 470 -1.81 9.36 13.27
CA LEU A 470 -2.26 8.58 12.13
C LEU A 470 -3.52 9.21 11.54
N LYS A 471 -3.72 9.07 10.24
CA LYS A 471 -4.88 9.65 9.55
C LYS A 471 -6.17 9.19 10.21
N GLN A 472 -7.13 10.11 10.34
CA GLN A 472 -8.44 9.85 10.93
C GLN A 472 -8.40 9.55 12.45
N THR A 473 -7.25 9.52 13.12
CA THR A 473 -7.21 9.42 14.59
C THR A 473 -7.38 10.80 15.23
N ASN A 474 -8.01 10.86 16.40
CA ASN A 474 -8.37 12.14 17.05
C ASN A 474 -7.39 12.58 18.13
N LEU A 475 -6.82 11.62 18.88
CA LEU A 475 -6.04 11.87 20.08
C LEU A 475 -5.06 10.73 20.35
N GLN A 476 -3.80 11.06 20.55
CA GLN A 476 -2.75 10.14 20.98
C GLN A 476 -1.99 10.73 22.17
N LEU A 477 -1.74 9.89 23.16
CA LEU A 477 -0.90 10.17 24.32
C LEU A 477 0.29 9.22 24.32
N THR A 478 1.50 9.75 24.48
CA THR A 478 2.71 8.96 24.67
C THR A 478 3.23 9.17 26.08
N LEU A 479 3.29 8.09 26.86
CA LEU A 479 3.86 8.08 28.20
C LEU A 479 5.38 7.99 28.10
N LEU A 480 6.07 8.90 28.77
CA LEU A 480 7.53 9.06 28.72
C LEU A 480 8.18 8.60 30.02
N ALA A 481 9.52 8.58 30.06
CA ALA A 481 10.25 8.12 31.23
C ALA A 481 9.86 8.91 32.50
N VAL A 482 9.54 8.19 33.58
CA VAL A 482 9.22 8.79 34.88
C VAL A 482 10.47 9.48 35.42
N ASP A 483 10.29 10.69 35.96
CA ASP A 483 11.37 11.49 36.54
C ASP A 483 11.02 11.92 37.98
N ARG A 484 12.03 12.16 38.81
CA ARG A 484 11.88 12.65 40.19
C ARG A 484 12.46 14.05 40.29
N LYS A 485 11.58 15.05 40.38
CA LYS A 485 11.97 16.48 40.39
C LYS A 485 11.72 17.13 41.75
N PRO A 486 12.59 18.05 42.20
CA PRO A 486 12.30 18.90 43.35
C PRO A 486 11.23 19.93 42.95
N VAL A 487 10.06 19.87 43.58
CA VAL A 487 8.94 20.80 43.34
C VAL A 487 8.70 21.63 44.59
N TRP A 488 8.55 22.94 44.41
CA TRP A 488 8.26 23.86 45.51
C TRP A 488 6.85 23.61 46.06
N ASN A 489 6.76 23.26 47.35
CA ASN A 489 5.50 23.13 48.06
C ASN A 489 5.21 24.41 48.85
N ASN A 490 4.14 25.11 48.49
CA ASN A 490 3.74 26.37 49.14
C ASN A 490 3.33 26.21 50.61
N ALA A 491 2.81 25.04 51.00
CA ALA A 491 2.35 24.78 52.36
C ALA A 491 3.52 24.54 53.32
N THR A 492 4.52 23.75 52.89
CA THR A 492 5.71 23.43 53.68
C THR A 492 6.85 24.43 53.49
N ARG A 493 6.77 25.29 52.47
CA ARG A 493 7.79 26.27 52.07
C ARG A 493 9.16 25.63 51.82
N SER A 494 9.17 24.45 51.23
CA SER A 494 10.37 23.69 50.88
C SER A 494 10.23 23.02 49.53
N PHE A 495 11.36 22.68 48.90
CA PHE A 495 11.38 21.77 47.76
C PHE A 495 11.18 20.34 48.25
N GLU A 496 10.16 19.68 47.71
CA GLU A 496 9.85 18.28 48.00
C GLU A 496 10.07 17.45 46.74
N PRO A 497 10.65 16.24 46.86
CA PRO A 497 10.78 15.35 45.72
C PRO A 497 9.39 14.92 45.26
N LYS A 498 9.11 15.07 43.96
CA LYS A 498 7.89 14.59 43.32
C LYS A 498 8.22 13.66 42.17
N ASP A 499 7.53 12.53 42.11
CA ASP A 499 7.57 11.63 40.96
C ASP A 499 6.62 12.20 39.91
N VAL A 500 7.14 12.48 38.72
CA VAL A 500 6.37 13.05 37.62
C VAL A 500 6.42 12.15 36.41
N LEU A 501 5.27 11.97 35.76
CA LEU A 501 5.15 11.27 34.48
C LEU A 501 5.01 12.32 33.38
N PRO A 502 6.04 12.56 32.55
CA PRO A 502 5.88 13.35 31.35
C PRO A 502 4.99 12.63 30.34
N VAL A 503 4.08 13.40 29.73
CA VAL A 503 3.12 12.92 28.74
C VAL A 503 3.18 13.85 27.54
N SER A 504 3.36 13.26 26.37
CA SER A 504 3.19 13.95 25.09
C SER A 504 1.80 13.67 24.55
N LEU A 505 1.12 14.70 24.08
CA LEU A 505 -0.22 14.64 23.50
C LEU A 505 -0.16 15.16 22.08
N SER A 506 -0.71 14.39 21.15
CA SER A 506 -0.98 14.79 19.78
C SER A 506 -2.48 14.68 19.53
N ALA A 507 -3.09 15.72 18.99
CA ALA A 507 -4.53 15.82 18.84
C ALA A 507 -4.92 16.47 17.51
N ASP A 508 -6.06 16.09 16.95
CA ASP A 508 -6.58 16.68 15.71
C ASP A 508 -6.97 18.14 15.98
N GLY A 509 -6.26 19.08 15.35
CA GLY A 509 -6.46 20.52 15.54
C GLY A 509 -7.82 21.03 15.07
N ARG A 510 -8.60 20.23 14.34
CA ARG A 510 -9.99 20.55 13.97
C ARG A 510 -10.97 20.21 15.10
N ILE A 511 -10.57 19.38 16.06
CA ILE A 511 -11.36 18.97 17.21
C ILE A 511 -10.89 19.69 18.47
N PHE A 512 -9.57 19.86 18.63
CA PHE A 512 -8.93 20.44 19.80
C PHE A 512 -8.25 21.76 19.44
N ASP A 513 -8.73 22.86 20.01
CA ASP A 513 -8.25 24.22 19.75
C ASP A 513 -7.16 24.71 20.73
N GLY A 514 -6.73 23.83 21.65
CA GLY A 514 -5.72 24.12 22.67
C GLY A 514 -6.22 24.88 23.90
N THR A 515 -7.53 25.17 24.00
CA THR A 515 -8.11 25.89 25.15
C THR A 515 -8.48 24.99 26.33
N LEU A 516 -8.64 23.68 26.08
CA LEU A 516 -8.97 22.71 27.12
C LEU A 516 -7.79 22.53 28.09
N PRO A 517 -8.02 22.57 29.42
CA PRO A 517 -6.97 22.39 30.41
C PRO A 517 -6.62 20.91 30.60
N VAL A 518 -6.19 20.25 29.51
CA VAL A 518 -5.89 18.80 29.48
C VAL A 518 -4.94 18.36 30.60
N PRO A 519 -3.84 19.08 30.93
CA PRO A 519 -2.94 18.67 32.00
C PRO A 519 -3.65 18.54 33.34
N LYS A 520 -4.55 19.48 33.65
CA LYS A 520 -5.33 19.47 34.90
C LYS A 520 -6.34 18.33 34.89
N ILE A 521 -7.13 18.19 33.82
CA ILE A 521 -8.17 17.16 33.71
C ILE A 521 -7.57 15.76 33.82
N LEU A 522 -6.46 15.52 33.14
CA LEU A 522 -5.78 14.22 33.16
C LEU A 522 -5.15 13.93 34.52
N ASN A 523 -4.53 14.93 35.16
CA ASN A 523 -3.99 14.79 36.51
C ASN A 523 -5.09 14.49 37.55
N ASP A 524 -6.18 15.24 37.54
CA ASP A 524 -7.32 15.03 38.45
C ASP A 524 -7.94 13.64 38.23
N SER A 525 -8.06 13.22 36.96
CA SER A 525 -8.53 11.87 36.61
C SER A 525 -7.58 10.77 37.10
N PHE A 526 -6.26 10.98 36.99
CA PHE A 526 -5.26 10.05 37.50
C PHE A 526 -5.35 9.88 39.02
N GLN A 527 -5.40 10.99 39.77
CA GLN A 527 -5.52 10.95 41.23
C GLN A 527 -6.79 10.20 41.66
N LEU A 528 -7.93 10.49 41.02
CA LEU A 528 -9.19 9.82 41.32
C LEU A 528 -9.14 8.31 41.03
N MET A 529 -8.56 7.91 39.88
CA MET A 529 -8.44 6.48 39.56
C MET A 529 -7.48 5.77 40.52
N PHE A 530 -6.41 6.44 40.95
CA PHE A 530 -5.48 5.91 41.93
C PHE A 530 -6.12 5.73 43.31
N GLU A 531 -6.92 6.70 43.76
CA GLU A 531 -7.72 6.60 44.99
C GLU A 531 -8.69 5.41 44.93
N LYS A 532 -9.44 5.27 43.83
CA LYS A 532 -10.35 4.13 43.61
C LYS A 532 -9.62 2.79 43.62
N MET A 533 -8.43 2.71 43.01
CA MET A 533 -7.60 1.50 43.06
C MET A 533 -7.26 1.13 44.50
N ASN A 534 -6.86 2.10 45.32
CA ASN A 534 -6.51 1.87 46.72
C ASN A 534 -7.72 1.50 47.59
N GLU A 535 -8.89 2.07 47.33
CA GLU A 535 -10.13 1.68 48.00
C GLU A 535 -10.51 0.24 47.67
N ARG A 536 -10.44 -0.14 46.39
CA ARG A 536 -10.73 -1.51 45.94
C ARG A 536 -9.73 -2.53 46.48
N MET A 537 -8.45 -2.18 46.61
CA MET A 537 -7.45 -3.04 47.27
C MET A 537 -7.74 -3.26 48.77
N LYS A 538 -8.54 -2.39 49.41
CA LYS A 538 -8.92 -2.49 50.82
C LYS A 538 -10.30 -3.16 51.05
N SER A 539 -11.15 -3.22 50.02
CA SER A 539 -12.47 -3.89 50.08
C SER A 539 -12.34 -5.40 49.77
N PRO A 540 -13.13 -6.30 50.39
CA PRO A 540 -13.12 -7.72 50.02
C PRO A 540 -13.53 -7.93 48.56
N LEU A 541 -12.97 -8.97 47.93
CA LEU A 541 -13.07 -9.43 46.52
C LEU A 541 -14.47 -9.39 45.83
N LYS A 542 -15.57 -9.10 46.55
CA LYS A 542 -16.93 -9.08 46.00
C LYS A 542 -17.20 -7.91 45.03
N ASP A 543 -16.55 -6.76 45.21
CA ASP A 543 -16.81 -5.58 44.37
C ASP A 543 -16.12 -5.65 43.00
N SER A 544 -14.95 -6.32 42.90
CA SER A 544 -14.28 -6.60 41.61
C SER A 544 -15.11 -7.55 40.76
N ASP A 545 -15.63 -8.62 41.35
CA ASP A 545 -16.42 -9.63 40.66
C ASP A 545 -17.70 -9.00 40.05
N ILE A 546 -18.33 -8.04 40.73
CA ILE A 546 -19.53 -7.36 40.23
C ILE A 546 -19.20 -6.43 39.04
N ALA A 547 -18.11 -5.67 39.11
CA ALA A 547 -17.70 -4.78 38.02
C ALA A 547 -17.29 -5.56 36.77
N GLU A 548 -16.55 -6.66 36.94
CA GLU A 548 -16.16 -7.57 35.87
C GLU A 548 -17.38 -8.23 35.23
N ASN A 549 -18.33 -8.73 36.03
CA ASN A 549 -19.57 -9.31 35.53
C ASN A 549 -20.40 -8.30 34.71
N ASN A 550 -20.51 -7.06 35.18
CA ASN A 550 -21.23 -6.01 34.44
C ASN A 550 -20.54 -5.64 33.12
N TYR A 551 -19.20 -5.63 33.09
CA TYR A 551 -18.44 -5.36 31.88
C TYR A 551 -18.60 -6.50 30.86
N GLN A 552 -18.50 -7.74 31.33
CA GLN A 552 -18.71 -8.93 30.51
C GLN A 552 -20.15 -8.99 29.98
N GLU A 553 -21.16 -8.68 30.79
CA GLU A 553 -22.56 -8.61 30.36
C GLU A 553 -22.76 -7.55 29.25
N LYS A 554 -22.08 -6.39 29.34
CA LYS A 554 -22.10 -5.37 28.27
C LYS A 554 -21.46 -5.90 26.99
N ALA A 555 -20.33 -6.61 27.08
CA ALA A 555 -19.65 -7.22 25.93
C ALA A 555 -20.53 -8.31 25.26
N ASP A 556 -21.10 -9.19 26.07
CA ASP A 556 -22.01 -10.26 25.65
C ASP A 556 -23.25 -9.68 24.98
N LYS A 557 -23.82 -8.59 25.51
CA LYS A 557 -24.98 -7.91 24.92
C LYS A 557 -24.68 -7.29 23.55
N ILE A 558 -23.46 -6.79 23.33
CA ILE A 558 -23.03 -6.30 22.00
C ILE A 558 -22.99 -7.46 21.03
N ALA A 559 -22.38 -8.59 21.44
CA ALA A 559 -22.39 -9.81 20.64
C ALA A 559 -23.84 -10.22 20.33
N GLU A 560 -24.72 -10.35 21.33
CA GLU A 560 -26.13 -10.71 21.15
C GLU A 560 -26.92 -9.76 20.24
N THR A 561 -26.68 -8.44 20.33
CA THR A 561 -27.38 -7.42 19.52
C THR A 561 -27.01 -7.52 18.05
N LEU A 562 -25.75 -7.84 17.72
CA LEU A 562 -25.30 -8.11 16.36
C LEU A 562 -25.93 -9.39 15.77
N LEU A 563 -26.58 -10.22 16.59
CA LEU A 563 -26.89 -11.61 16.24
C LEU A 563 -28.38 -11.94 16.02
N THR A 564 -29.36 -11.06 16.29
CA THR A 564 -30.84 -11.28 16.11
C THR A 564 -31.36 -12.70 16.46
N LYS A 565 -31.93 -12.84 17.66
CA LYS A 565 -32.29 -14.12 18.34
C LYS A 565 -33.35 -15.00 17.65
N GLU A 566 -34.09 -14.54 16.64
CA GLU A 566 -35.26 -15.29 16.13
C GLU A 566 -34.92 -16.48 15.21
N LYS A 567 -33.86 -16.41 14.40
CA LYS A 567 -33.53 -17.51 13.46
C LYS A 567 -32.86 -18.71 14.14
N ILE A 568 -32.11 -18.48 15.21
CA ILE A 568 -31.29 -19.51 15.87
C ILE A 568 -32.17 -20.55 16.58
N LYS A 569 -33.27 -20.13 17.24
CA LYS A 569 -34.20 -21.04 17.94
C LYS A 569 -34.91 -22.04 17.00
N ARG A 570 -35.17 -21.67 15.74
CA ARG A 570 -35.79 -22.56 14.74
C ARG A 570 -34.84 -23.68 14.31
N GLY A 571 -33.54 -23.40 14.23
CA GLY A 571 -32.51 -24.38 13.85
C GLY A 571 -32.21 -25.44 14.90
N GLU A 572 -32.23 -25.09 16.19
CA GLU A 572 -32.04 -26.05 17.30
C GLU A 572 -33.16 -27.10 17.34
N LYS A 573 -34.41 -26.69 17.08
CA LYS A 573 -35.54 -27.63 16.91
C LYS A 573 -35.33 -28.58 15.73
N ILE A 574 -34.80 -28.10 14.61
CA ILE A 574 -34.48 -28.93 13.43
C ILE A 574 -33.35 -29.91 13.74
N ALA A 575 -32.26 -29.47 14.38
CA ALA A 575 -31.15 -30.33 14.77
C ALA A 575 -31.60 -31.44 15.73
N HIS A 576 -32.37 -31.10 16.76
CA HIS A 576 -32.94 -32.06 17.71
C HIS A 576 -33.93 -33.03 17.03
N TYR A 577 -34.74 -32.55 16.08
CA TYR A 577 -35.64 -33.38 15.27
C TYR A 577 -34.90 -34.35 14.34
N LEU A 578 -33.81 -33.91 13.70
CA LEU A 578 -32.97 -34.74 12.84
C LEU A 578 -32.24 -35.83 13.63
N ALA A 579 -31.69 -35.48 14.80
CA ALA A 579 -30.99 -36.41 15.69
C ALA A 579 -31.92 -37.45 16.34
N SER A 580 -33.18 -37.07 16.64
CA SER A 580 -34.16 -37.95 17.31
C SER A 580 -34.93 -38.89 16.38
N LYS A 581 -34.87 -38.70 15.06
CA LYS A 581 -35.60 -39.55 14.11
C LYS A 581 -34.76 -40.76 13.69
N LYS A 582 -35.22 -41.95 14.11
CA LYS A 582 -34.78 -43.27 13.60
C LYS A 582 -34.70 -43.35 12.09
N ILE A 583 -35.45 -42.55 11.32
CA ILE A 583 -35.40 -42.52 9.85
C ILE A 583 -34.10 -41.91 9.31
N VAL A 584 -33.54 -40.86 9.91
CA VAL A 584 -32.25 -40.29 9.44
C VAL A 584 -31.11 -41.26 9.75
N LEU A 585 -31.11 -41.85 10.95
CA LEU A 585 -30.19 -42.91 11.36
C LEU A 585 -30.37 -44.21 10.56
N LYS A 586 -31.60 -44.58 10.20
CA LYS A 586 -31.91 -45.79 9.42
C LYS A 586 -31.60 -45.59 7.94
N GLU A 587 -31.81 -44.39 7.39
CA GLU A 587 -31.43 -44.08 6.01
C GLU A 587 -29.92 -43.90 5.88
N ALA A 588 -29.26 -43.32 6.90
CA ALA A 588 -27.81 -43.36 7.04
C ALA A 588 -27.31 -44.81 7.12
N ARG A 589 -27.82 -45.66 8.01
CA ARG A 589 -27.44 -47.09 8.07
C ARG A 589 -27.81 -47.88 6.79
N ARG A 590 -28.87 -47.50 6.08
CA ARG A 590 -29.27 -48.13 4.82
C ARG A 590 -28.35 -47.76 3.65
N ILE A 591 -27.80 -46.55 3.66
CA ILE A 591 -26.87 -46.05 2.63
C ILE A 591 -25.41 -46.40 2.98
N PHE A 592 -25.07 -46.45 4.27
CA PHE A 592 -23.69 -46.55 4.78
C PHE A 592 -23.35 -47.87 5.51
N GLY A 593 -24.32 -48.76 5.74
CA GLY A 593 -24.12 -50.00 6.48
C GLY A 593 -24.06 -49.81 8.01
N ASP A 594 -23.81 -50.91 8.74
CA ASP A 594 -23.74 -50.90 10.22
C ASP A 594 -22.37 -50.49 10.78
N ASP A 595 -21.32 -50.44 9.94
CA ASP A 595 -19.96 -50.06 10.34
C ASP A 595 -19.65 -48.61 9.92
N ILE A 596 -19.90 -47.68 10.84
CA ILE A 596 -19.72 -46.22 10.67
C ILE A 596 -18.24 -45.79 10.82
N GLU A 597 -17.30 -46.73 11.04
CA GLU A 597 -15.96 -46.41 11.54
C GLU A 597 -14.89 -46.11 10.46
N ASP A 598 -15.05 -46.51 9.19
CA ASP A 598 -14.02 -46.29 8.14
C ASP A 598 -14.41 -45.22 7.10
N PHE A 599 -14.29 -43.94 7.47
CA PHE A 599 -14.82 -42.79 6.72
C PHE A 599 -14.15 -42.49 5.36
N GLU A 600 -12.88 -42.88 5.13
CA GLU A 600 -12.13 -42.47 3.93
C GLU A 600 -12.61 -43.15 2.63
N LEU A 601 -13.11 -44.39 2.72
CA LEU A 601 -13.61 -45.14 1.56
C LEU A 601 -14.96 -44.61 1.03
N TYR A 602 -15.70 -43.85 1.83
CA TYR A 602 -17.07 -43.41 1.52
C TYR A 602 -17.15 -42.10 0.72
N GLY A 603 -16.05 -41.35 0.64
CA GLY A 603 -15.95 -40.14 -0.16
C GLY A 603 -16.16 -40.36 -1.67
N GLU A 604 -15.93 -41.57 -2.18
CA GLU A 604 -16.02 -41.90 -3.60
C GLU A 604 -17.45 -42.17 -4.09
N LYS A 605 -18.32 -42.82 -3.30
CA LYS A 605 -19.72 -43.09 -3.71
C LYS A 605 -20.63 -41.86 -3.61
N LEU A 606 -20.38 -40.98 -2.63
CA LEU A 606 -21.09 -39.71 -2.45
C LEU A 606 -20.60 -38.60 -3.38
N SER A 607 -19.48 -38.82 -4.09
CA SER A 607 -18.94 -37.88 -5.09
C SER A 607 -19.92 -37.57 -6.24
N GLN A 608 -20.92 -38.42 -6.43
CA GLN A 608 -21.96 -38.29 -7.46
C GLN A 608 -22.95 -37.13 -7.17
N TYR A 609 -23.03 -36.66 -5.93
CA TYR A 609 -23.89 -35.55 -5.50
C TYR A 609 -23.05 -34.52 -4.73
N SER A 610 -22.34 -33.67 -5.48
CA SER A 610 -21.37 -32.68 -4.97
C SER A 610 -21.89 -31.82 -3.81
N ASP A 611 -23.15 -31.38 -3.88
CA ASP A 611 -23.77 -30.51 -2.87
C ASP A 611 -24.01 -31.22 -1.53
N PHE A 612 -24.40 -32.51 -1.54
CA PHE A 612 -24.72 -33.24 -0.32
C PHE A 612 -23.46 -33.62 0.47
N LYS A 613 -22.41 -34.09 -0.22
CA LYS A 613 -21.11 -34.45 0.38
C LYS A 613 -20.49 -33.24 1.10
N ASN A 614 -20.48 -32.08 0.45
CA ASN A 614 -19.93 -30.86 1.03
C ASN A 614 -20.75 -30.38 2.24
N ILE A 615 -22.07 -30.50 2.21
CA ILE A 615 -22.92 -30.10 3.34
C ILE A 615 -22.75 -31.06 4.53
N ALA A 616 -22.69 -32.37 4.28
CA ALA A 616 -22.58 -33.40 5.32
C ALA A 616 -21.20 -33.41 6.02
N ASN A 617 -20.09 -33.32 5.26
CA ASN A 617 -18.74 -33.26 5.82
C ASN A 617 -18.55 -32.05 6.73
N ASN A 618 -19.02 -30.88 6.29
CA ASN A 618 -18.97 -29.65 7.06
C ASN A 618 -19.84 -29.72 8.33
N LEU A 619 -21.00 -30.40 8.25
CA LEU A 619 -21.87 -30.62 9.39
C LEU A 619 -21.27 -31.54 10.45
N LEU A 620 -20.56 -32.57 10.02
CA LEU A 620 -19.82 -33.46 10.90
C LEU A 620 -18.64 -32.73 11.58
N LEU A 621 -17.92 -31.86 10.85
CA LEU A 621 -16.91 -30.96 11.42
C LEU A 621 -17.49 -29.94 12.42
N ASP A 622 -18.74 -29.50 12.20
CA ASP A 622 -19.48 -28.61 13.11
C ASP A 622 -19.95 -29.30 14.40
N TYR A 623 -20.20 -30.62 14.37
CA TYR A 623 -20.81 -31.37 15.48
C TYR A 623 -19.85 -32.27 16.26
N LEU A 624 -18.87 -32.90 15.60
CA LEU A 624 -17.94 -33.86 16.20
C LEU A 624 -16.62 -33.23 16.66
N GLY A 625 -16.30 -32.01 16.21
CA GLY A 625 -15.07 -31.31 16.57
C GLY A 625 -15.07 -30.63 17.95
N PHE A 626 -16.13 -30.78 18.76
CA PHE A 626 -16.26 -30.08 20.05
C PHE A 626 -16.67 -31.04 21.17
N ASN A 627 -15.68 -31.45 21.96
CA ASN A 627 -15.91 -32.01 23.29
C ASN A 627 -16.01 -30.84 24.28
N ALA A 628 -17.22 -30.52 24.75
CA ALA A 628 -17.53 -29.28 25.48
C ALA A 628 -16.84 -29.18 26.86
N GLU A 629 -16.43 -30.31 27.44
CA GLU A 629 -15.82 -30.37 28.77
C GLU A 629 -14.30 -30.18 28.77
N GLU A 630 -13.61 -30.37 27.63
CA GLU A 630 -12.16 -30.12 27.50
C GLU A 630 -11.82 -28.67 27.08
N ALA A 631 -12.79 -27.90 26.57
CA ALA A 631 -12.59 -26.59 25.93
C ALA A 631 -12.52 -25.37 26.88
N ALA A 632 -12.43 -25.58 28.19
CA ALA A 632 -12.58 -24.52 29.20
C ALA A 632 -11.28 -23.74 29.53
N LYS A 633 -10.13 -24.08 28.93
CA LYS A 633 -8.82 -23.45 29.25
C LYS A 633 -8.11 -22.95 27.98
N ASN A 634 -8.29 -21.69 27.57
CA ASN A 634 -7.49 -20.97 26.55
C ASN A 634 -7.21 -21.66 25.17
N GLU A 635 -7.75 -22.83 24.87
CA GLU A 635 -7.58 -23.55 23.59
C GLU A 635 -8.73 -23.29 22.60
N LYS A 636 -9.75 -22.53 22.98
CA LYS A 636 -10.98 -22.43 22.21
C LYS A 636 -10.84 -21.53 20.98
N LEU A 637 -10.31 -20.31 21.13
CA LEU A 637 -10.12 -19.40 19.98
C LEU A 637 -9.07 -19.90 18.98
N THR A 638 -7.94 -20.44 19.43
CA THR A 638 -6.89 -20.98 18.54
C THR A 638 -7.42 -22.13 17.70
N ARG A 639 -8.12 -23.10 18.31
CA ARG A 639 -8.79 -24.19 17.58
C ARG A 639 -9.87 -23.69 16.61
N MET A 640 -10.60 -22.63 16.97
CA MET A 640 -11.57 -22.02 16.06
C MET A 640 -10.88 -21.40 14.84
N ILE A 641 -9.75 -20.69 15.04
CA ILE A 641 -8.93 -20.14 13.95
C ILE A 641 -8.41 -21.26 13.05
N ASP A 642 -7.87 -22.33 13.63
CA ASP A 642 -7.39 -23.51 12.87
C ASP A 642 -8.53 -24.14 12.04
N LYS A 643 -9.73 -24.24 12.61
CA LYS A 643 -10.91 -24.70 11.88
C LYS A 643 -11.30 -23.74 10.74
N MET A 644 -11.21 -22.42 10.95
CA MET A 644 -11.50 -21.44 9.90
C MET A 644 -10.53 -21.59 8.73
N LEU A 645 -9.24 -21.76 9.04
CA LEU A 645 -8.22 -21.98 8.02
C LEU A 645 -8.48 -23.27 7.24
N ALA A 646 -8.86 -24.35 7.92
CA ALA A 646 -9.19 -25.62 7.27
C ALA A 646 -10.42 -25.53 6.35
N GLU A 647 -11.47 -24.79 6.74
CA GLU A 647 -12.69 -24.65 5.93
C GLU A 647 -12.58 -23.58 4.84
N ASN A 648 -11.87 -22.48 5.11
CA ASN A 648 -11.68 -21.36 4.22
C ASN A 648 -10.39 -20.60 4.58
N VAL A 649 -9.29 -21.03 3.96
CA VAL A 649 -7.96 -20.46 4.16
C VAL A 649 -7.95 -18.94 4.00
N GLU A 650 -8.63 -18.38 3.00
CA GLU A 650 -8.67 -16.93 2.76
C GLU A 650 -9.36 -16.17 3.92
N MET A 651 -10.49 -16.67 4.39
CA MET A 651 -11.21 -16.06 5.52
C MET A 651 -10.40 -16.17 6.81
N GLY A 652 -9.81 -17.34 7.09
CA GLY A 652 -8.94 -17.55 8.24
C GLY A 652 -7.73 -16.61 8.20
N TYR A 653 -7.11 -16.45 7.03
CA TYR A 653 -6.00 -15.53 6.81
C TYR A 653 -6.38 -14.06 7.07
N ARG A 654 -7.54 -13.61 6.60
CA ARG A 654 -8.05 -12.24 6.88
C ARG A 654 -8.28 -12.00 8.38
N ILE A 655 -8.84 -12.99 9.07
CA ILE A 655 -9.07 -12.92 10.52
C ILE A 655 -7.73 -12.85 11.26
N LEU A 656 -6.78 -13.73 10.95
CA LEU A 656 -5.43 -13.68 11.52
C LEU A 656 -4.77 -12.31 11.31
N SER A 657 -4.84 -11.80 10.08
CA SER A 657 -4.27 -10.50 9.70
C SER A 657 -4.91 -9.33 10.44
N THR A 658 -6.20 -9.45 10.81
CA THR A 658 -6.91 -8.47 11.62
C THR A 658 -6.51 -8.59 13.09
N LEU A 659 -6.61 -9.79 13.67
CA LEU A 659 -6.41 -10.03 15.10
C LEU A 659 -4.95 -9.85 15.54
N GLN A 660 -3.97 -10.01 14.66
CA GLN A 660 -2.58 -9.66 14.97
C GLN A 660 -2.38 -8.15 15.18
N THR A 661 -3.24 -7.30 14.60
CA THR A 661 -3.06 -5.82 14.59
C THR A 661 -4.08 -5.11 15.45
N LEU A 662 -5.32 -5.60 15.51
CA LEU A 662 -6.44 -4.95 16.18
C LEU A 662 -7.19 -5.95 17.07
N TRP A 663 -7.27 -5.62 18.36
CA TRP A 663 -8.08 -6.36 19.32
C TRP A 663 -9.09 -5.45 19.99
N LEU A 664 -10.35 -5.87 20.05
CA LEU A 664 -11.42 -5.14 20.73
C LEU A 664 -11.80 -5.90 22.00
N ASP A 665 -11.24 -5.50 23.16
CA ASP A 665 -11.44 -6.21 24.43
C ASP A 665 -12.90 -6.21 24.90
N TYR A 666 -13.68 -5.21 24.49
CA TYR A 666 -15.10 -5.09 24.78
C TYR A 666 -16.00 -5.94 23.85
N VAL A 667 -15.41 -6.76 22.97
CA VAL A 667 -16.12 -7.69 22.09
C VAL A 667 -15.68 -9.10 22.42
N ASP A 668 -16.61 -9.98 22.78
CA ASP A 668 -16.32 -11.41 22.88
C ASP A 668 -16.19 -12.02 21.48
N ILE A 669 -14.97 -11.99 20.96
CA ILE A 669 -14.59 -12.51 19.64
C ILE A 669 -14.93 -14.00 19.52
N GLU A 670 -14.73 -14.78 20.58
CA GLU A 670 -15.07 -16.20 20.59
C GLU A 670 -16.58 -16.40 20.46
N ALA A 671 -17.39 -15.67 21.21
CA ALA A 671 -18.85 -15.77 21.14
C ALA A 671 -19.38 -15.36 19.76
N VAL A 672 -18.83 -14.29 19.19
CA VAL A 672 -19.18 -13.82 17.83
C VAL A 672 -18.90 -14.91 16.81
N PHE A 673 -17.69 -15.48 16.81
CA PHE A 673 -17.34 -16.55 15.87
C PHE A 673 -18.13 -17.84 16.12
N ASN A 674 -18.29 -18.28 17.37
CA ASN A 674 -19.05 -19.48 17.71
C ASN A 674 -20.49 -19.36 17.19
N THR A 675 -21.08 -18.19 17.31
CA THR A 675 -22.44 -17.97 16.82
C THR A 675 -22.51 -17.91 15.30
N ALA A 676 -21.54 -17.28 14.64
CA ALA A 676 -21.43 -17.31 13.18
C ALA A 676 -21.35 -18.75 12.66
N TYR A 677 -20.51 -19.58 13.26
CA TYR A 677 -20.40 -21.00 12.95
C TYR A 677 -21.70 -21.76 13.22
N LYS A 678 -22.37 -21.53 14.35
CA LYS A 678 -23.70 -22.12 14.61
C LYS A 678 -24.71 -21.76 13.52
N LYS A 679 -24.72 -20.52 13.03
CA LYS A 679 -25.62 -20.07 11.94
C LYS A 679 -25.28 -20.74 10.61
N VAL A 680 -23.99 -20.90 10.32
CA VAL A 680 -23.52 -21.65 9.14
C VAL A 680 -23.94 -23.12 9.24
N ALA A 681 -23.68 -23.76 10.37
CA ALA A 681 -24.11 -25.13 10.67
C ALA A 681 -25.63 -25.30 10.52
N GLN A 682 -26.42 -24.35 11.03
CA GLN A 682 -27.88 -24.34 10.84
C GLN A 682 -28.29 -24.23 9.37
N THR A 683 -27.62 -23.37 8.60
CA THR A 683 -27.90 -23.24 7.17
C THR A 683 -27.56 -24.52 6.42
N ARG A 684 -26.43 -25.16 6.77
CA ARG A 684 -26.02 -26.48 6.27
C ARG A 684 -27.09 -27.54 6.63
N LEU A 685 -27.59 -27.56 7.88
CA LEU A 685 -28.66 -28.46 8.34
C LEU A 685 -29.96 -28.28 7.57
N ILE A 686 -30.40 -27.04 7.36
CA ILE A 686 -31.62 -26.75 6.60
C ILE A 686 -31.46 -27.20 5.14
N LYS A 687 -30.29 -27.01 4.53
CA LYS A 687 -30.02 -27.52 3.18
C LYS A 687 -30.05 -29.05 3.16
N LEU A 688 -29.38 -29.72 4.10
CA LEU A 688 -29.39 -31.19 4.25
C LEU A 688 -30.83 -31.72 4.39
N ALA A 689 -31.64 -31.07 5.21
CA ALA A 689 -33.04 -31.41 5.45
C ALA A 689 -33.91 -31.34 4.18
N LYS A 690 -33.56 -30.49 3.20
CA LYS A 690 -34.26 -30.41 1.90
C LYS A 690 -33.96 -31.61 0.99
N PHE A 691 -32.80 -32.25 1.14
CA PHE A 691 -32.41 -33.43 0.37
C PHE A 691 -33.00 -34.74 0.93
N ILE A 692 -33.60 -34.69 2.13
CA ILE A 692 -34.31 -35.83 2.72
C ILE A 692 -35.82 -35.66 2.43
N PRO A 693 -36.43 -36.44 1.51
CA PRO A 693 -37.78 -36.19 0.97
C PRO A 693 -38.89 -36.13 2.02
N THR A 694 -38.69 -36.80 3.16
CA THR A 694 -39.64 -36.86 4.29
C THR A 694 -39.62 -35.62 5.18
N ILE A 695 -38.56 -34.79 5.13
CA ILE A 695 -38.42 -33.60 5.99
C ILE A 695 -38.94 -32.34 5.30
N GLY A 696 -38.73 -32.20 3.99
CA GLY A 696 -39.27 -31.09 3.19
C GLY A 696 -40.81 -31.00 3.19
N LYS A 697 -41.52 -32.13 3.38
CA LYS A 697 -42.99 -32.15 3.50
C LYS A 697 -43.50 -31.61 4.83
N ARG A 698 -42.73 -31.63 5.92
CA ARG A 698 -43.16 -31.12 7.25
C ARG A 698 -42.74 -29.67 7.50
N LEU A 699 -41.62 -29.23 6.94
CA LEU A 699 -41.18 -27.83 7.04
C LEU A 699 -42.11 -26.84 6.31
N LYS A 700 -42.94 -27.29 5.37
CA LYS A 700 -43.99 -26.48 4.72
C LYS A 700 -45.27 -26.31 5.55
N TYR A 701 -45.45 -27.08 6.63
CA TYR A 701 -46.67 -27.09 7.45
C TYR A 701 -46.53 -26.35 8.78
N GLU A 702 -45.39 -25.71 9.04
CA GLU A 702 -45.18 -24.84 10.20
C GLU A 702 -44.87 -23.41 9.71
N ASP A 703 -45.87 -22.77 9.09
CA ASP A 703 -46.03 -21.32 9.08
C ASP A 703 -47.10 -21.00 10.14
N PRO A 704 -46.79 -20.26 11.21
CA PRO A 704 -47.76 -19.93 12.24
C PRO A 704 -48.45 -18.61 11.88
N ASP A 705 -49.46 -18.70 11.03
CA ASP A 705 -50.68 -17.87 11.14
C ASP A 705 -51.87 -18.75 11.59
N GLU A 706 -51.58 -19.81 12.39
CA GLU A 706 -52.54 -20.51 13.25
C GLU A 706 -51.97 -20.69 14.67
#